data_AF-A0A966KLC2-F1
#
_entry.id   AF-A0A966KLC2-F1
#
_cell.length_a   1.000
_cell.length_b   1.000
_cell.length_c   1.000
_cell.angle_alpha   90.00
_cell.angle_beta   90.00
_cell.angle_gamma   90.00
#
_symmetry.space_group_name_H-M   'P 1'
#
loop_
_entity.id
_entity.type
_entity.pdbx_description
1 polymer ?
#
loop_
_entity_poly.entity_id
_entity_poly.type
_entity_poly.pdbx_seq_one_letter_code
_entity_poly.pdbx_strand_id
1 'polypeptide(L)'
;MPKYLQSFQQLFLFLLLGVTTNLFAELPKKPTDPKDALFRSKLITTKTEGHAVEVKAKIKGIQHLYLTVSDGGNSYSCDWADWALPRLVENNGNETRLTDLKWEYAKSGWGKVQINKNCGGRPLRINGKDIEYGIGTHANSEIHYKLPKDHKFVEFRCLAGIDNGGSDQQNGTQSSVQFFVSERPIDLPKLSQIQQGIPVVDHFPPDQFTLPEGLEVKLWAKSPLFFNPTNMDIDHKGRVWVAEGRNYRGKRTQPDGDRIVVLEDKDGDGIADSSHVFVQEKTFISPLGVAVVDNKIIVSQPPDLIVYTDINRNAVYDEGVDKREVLLTGFDGNNHDHSLHAVTVGPNGQYYLNFGNKGAMVTDKDGWQLNAGSFYSMKHISGQPSSDGQVYLGGVAFRVNQDGSGLRPIGHNFRNSYEQAVSSLGDVFQNDNDDPPASRTAWLMEYGNMGFTSKNGLRRWGSDKMPGQTTQIAEWRQEDPGVVPAGDIYGGGSPTGIAFYENGIMEDRFGGYVISCEPARNVLFGYHPKIKGSGITLPERDIFLTSNPEKNFAGADFASAGRINGLINLFRPSDVCIGPDGAIYVADWFDARVGGHGTRDAGQTGAIYRIAPKGAKLSIPQFDLTTIKGQIEALKSPSPNVRELGRARLVKAGNKSIPSVRKLLAHPNSFIQARAIWLLAKLGENGLKIVEDQIDHEDANIRICAFRALRHENHRILEHADKLADDSSPAVRREVALAMRYLPFDRSKNILLKIAQGYDGIDRYYVEAFG
;
A
#
# COMPACT_ATOMS: atom_id res chain seq x y z
N MET A 1 -5.92 -63.42 -8.35
CA MET A 1 -6.94 -64.10 -7.51
C MET A 1 -6.82 -63.58 -6.08
N PRO A 2 -7.92 -63.41 -5.34
CA PRO A 2 -8.52 -62.09 -5.17
C PRO A 2 -8.79 -61.70 -3.71
N LYS A 3 -9.02 -60.40 -3.47
CA LYS A 3 -10.03 -59.82 -2.56
C LYS A 3 -9.76 -58.32 -2.45
N TYR A 4 -10.45 -57.51 -3.26
CA TYR A 4 -10.86 -56.12 -3.01
C TYR A 4 -11.56 -55.60 -4.28
N LEU A 5 -12.74 -56.18 -4.56
CA LEU A 5 -13.61 -55.78 -5.65
C LEU A 5 -15.06 -55.88 -5.15
N GLN A 6 -15.40 -55.05 -4.16
CA GLN A 6 -16.75 -54.91 -3.63
C GLN A 6 -16.90 -53.63 -2.78
N SER A 7 -16.69 -52.46 -3.40
CA SER A 7 -17.12 -51.16 -2.82
C SER A 7 -17.12 -49.98 -3.80
N PHE A 8 -17.08 -50.23 -5.12
CA PHE A 8 -17.03 -49.16 -6.14
C PHE A 8 -18.35 -48.94 -6.91
N GLN A 9 -19.48 -49.45 -6.41
CA GLN A 9 -20.80 -49.30 -7.04
C GLN A 9 -21.87 -48.67 -6.13
N GLN A 10 -21.48 -47.77 -5.23
CA GLN A 10 -22.42 -46.97 -4.43
C GLN A 10 -22.10 -45.47 -4.36
N LEU A 11 -21.18 -44.98 -5.20
CA LEU A 11 -20.78 -43.56 -5.24
C LEU A 11 -21.12 -42.85 -6.56
N PHE A 12 -21.77 -43.51 -7.52
CA PHE A 12 -22.04 -42.98 -8.86
C PHE A 12 -23.52 -42.79 -9.20
N LEU A 13 -24.41 -42.75 -8.20
CA LEU A 13 -25.85 -42.56 -8.41
C LEU A 13 -26.47 -41.50 -7.47
N PHE A 14 -25.70 -40.44 -7.17
CA PHE A 14 -26.19 -39.25 -6.43
C PHE A 14 -25.82 -37.91 -7.14
N LEU A 15 -25.51 -37.97 -8.44
CA LEU A 15 -25.09 -36.79 -9.24
C LEU A 15 -26.09 -36.39 -10.34
N LEU A 16 -27.30 -36.96 -10.34
CA LEU A 16 -28.39 -36.55 -11.21
C LEU A 16 -29.70 -36.55 -10.43
N LEU A 17 -30.01 -35.42 -9.80
CA LEU A 17 -31.36 -34.83 -9.62
C LEU A 17 -31.31 -33.77 -8.51
N GLY A 18 -31.33 -32.51 -8.93
CA GLY A 18 -31.97 -31.39 -8.26
C GLY A 18 -31.68 -31.15 -6.77
N VAL A 19 -30.63 -30.38 -6.48
CA VAL A 19 -30.68 -29.36 -5.42
C VAL A 19 -29.86 -28.15 -5.87
N THR A 20 -30.45 -27.31 -6.72
CA THR A 20 -30.10 -25.89 -6.76
C THR A 20 -30.77 -25.22 -5.57
N THR A 21 -30.07 -25.13 -4.44
CA THR A 21 -30.45 -24.21 -3.37
C THR A 21 -29.23 -23.39 -2.98
N ASN A 22 -29.21 -22.15 -3.48
CA ASN A 22 -28.69 -20.96 -2.82
C ASN A 22 -27.48 -21.16 -1.89
N LEU A 23 -26.28 -21.03 -2.45
CA LEU A 23 -25.12 -20.50 -1.73
C LEU A 23 -24.92 -19.01 -2.09
N PHE A 24 -26.01 -18.24 -2.03
CA PHE A 24 -25.86 -16.87 -1.56
C PHE A 24 -25.72 -16.99 -0.05
N ALA A 25 -24.55 -16.68 0.49
CA ALA A 25 -24.45 -16.37 1.90
C ALA A 25 -25.53 -15.32 2.18
N GLU A 26 -26.50 -15.63 3.05
CA GLU A 26 -27.46 -14.63 3.51
C GLU A 26 -26.66 -13.43 3.99
N LEU A 27 -26.85 -12.28 3.34
CA LEU A 27 -26.30 -11.01 3.81
C LEU A 27 -26.55 -10.93 5.32
N PRO A 28 -25.54 -10.59 6.15
CA PRO A 28 -25.76 -10.43 7.58
C PRO A 28 -26.96 -9.49 7.77
N LYS A 29 -27.96 -9.91 8.55
CA LYS A 29 -29.14 -9.09 8.84
C LYS A 29 -28.67 -7.69 9.21
N LYS A 30 -29.10 -6.68 8.44
CA LYS A 30 -28.64 -5.29 8.58
C LYS A 30 -28.64 -4.86 10.05
N PRO A 31 -27.55 -4.25 10.56
CA PRO A 31 -27.49 -3.72 11.92
C PRO A 31 -28.68 -2.82 12.25
N THR A 32 -29.05 -2.75 13.53
CA THR A 32 -30.10 -1.82 14.00
C THR A 32 -29.53 -0.40 13.96
N ASP A 33 -30.28 0.54 13.39
CA ASP A 33 -29.95 1.97 13.52
C ASP A 33 -30.01 2.34 15.01
N PRO A 34 -29.01 3.05 15.57
CA PRO A 34 -29.01 3.47 16.97
C PRO A 34 -30.31 4.13 17.46
N LYS A 35 -31.08 4.77 16.56
CA LYS A 35 -32.38 5.37 16.90
C LYS A 35 -33.51 4.34 17.12
N ASP A 36 -33.37 3.15 16.55
CA ASP A 36 -34.35 2.06 16.59
C ASP A 36 -34.01 1.02 17.67
N ALA A 37 -32.99 1.29 18.50
CA ALA A 37 -32.63 0.45 19.64
C ALA A 37 -33.78 0.40 20.67
N LEU A 38 -33.96 -0.76 21.32
CA LEU A 38 -34.95 -0.96 22.39
C LEU A 38 -34.69 -0.02 23.58
N PHE A 39 -33.44 0.38 23.77
CA PHE A 39 -33.04 1.46 24.67
C PHE A 39 -31.77 2.15 24.15
N ARG A 40 -31.68 3.45 24.39
CA ARG A 40 -30.50 4.29 24.13
C ARG A 40 -30.33 5.31 25.26
N SER A 41 -29.18 5.31 25.93
CA SER A 41 -28.87 6.35 26.93
C SER A 41 -28.54 7.68 26.26
N LYS A 42 -28.54 8.79 27.01
CA LYS A 42 -27.74 9.98 26.65
C LYS A 42 -26.25 9.66 26.80
N LEU A 43 -25.37 10.56 26.35
CA LEU A 43 -23.94 10.47 26.65
C LEU A 43 -23.73 10.51 28.17
N ILE A 44 -23.00 9.52 28.69
CA ILE A 44 -22.65 9.41 30.11
C ILE A 44 -21.19 9.82 30.24
N THR A 45 -20.91 10.73 31.16
CA THR A 45 -19.55 11.21 31.51
C THR A 45 -19.44 11.27 33.04
N THR A 46 -18.28 11.64 33.56
CA THR A 46 -18.11 11.97 34.99
C THR A 46 -18.91 13.20 35.45
N LYS A 47 -19.55 13.93 34.52
CA LYS A 47 -20.51 15.00 34.84
C LYS A 47 -21.96 14.51 34.93
N THR A 48 -22.24 13.29 34.48
CA THR A 48 -23.57 12.70 34.59
C THR A 48 -23.83 12.34 36.04
N GLU A 49 -25.00 12.67 36.57
CA GLU A 49 -25.37 12.37 37.95
C GLU A 49 -25.18 10.87 38.24
N GLY A 50 -24.44 10.54 39.31
CA GLY A 50 -24.15 9.16 39.69
C GLY A 50 -23.24 8.40 38.72
N HIS A 51 -22.70 9.05 37.68
CA HIS A 51 -21.94 8.45 36.57
C HIS A 51 -22.69 7.31 35.85
N ALA A 52 -24.02 7.29 35.94
CA ALA A 52 -24.83 6.16 35.49
C ALA A 52 -26.26 6.55 35.11
N VAL A 53 -26.98 5.62 34.50
CA VAL A 53 -28.39 5.73 34.13
C VAL A 53 -29.11 4.41 34.40
N GLU A 54 -30.38 4.49 34.80
CA GLU A 54 -31.25 3.31 34.78
C GLU A 54 -31.60 2.91 33.35
N VAL A 55 -31.44 1.63 33.04
CA VAL A 55 -31.85 1.04 31.77
C VAL A 55 -33.11 0.23 31.98
N LYS A 56 -34.13 0.51 31.16
CA LYS A 56 -35.37 -0.28 31.07
C LYS A 56 -35.70 -0.45 29.58
N ALA A 57 -35.60 -1.67 29.07
CA ALA A 57 -35.82 -1.98 27.65
C ALA A 57 -36.90 -3.05 27.50
N LYS A 58 -37.89 -2.81 26.64
CA LYS A 58 -38.93 -3.81 26.34
C LYS A 58 -38.34 -4.90 25.44
N ILE A 59 -38.36 -6.14 25.90
CA ILE A 59 -37.74 -7.29 25.22
C ILE A 59 -38.74 -8.43 24.94
N LYS A 60 -40.04 -8.15 25.03
CA LYS A 60 -41.08 -9.17 24.84
C LYS A 60 -40.98 -9.76 23.43
N GLY A 61 -40.74 -11.07 23.35
CA GLY A 61 -40.76 -11.83 22.10
C GLY A 61 -39.47 -11.78 21.27
N ILE A 62 -38.43 -11.09 21.73
CA ILE A 62 -37.14 -11.05 21.04
C ILE A 62 -36.35 -12.32 21.35
N GLN A 63 -35.68 -12.90 20.37
CA GLN A 63 -34.81 -14.07 20.61
C GLN A 63 -33.35 -13.70 20.85
N HIS A 64 -32.97 -12.48 20.47
CA HIS A 64 -31.61 -12.00 20.55
C HIS A 64 -31.59 -10.72 21.36
N LEU A 65 -30.74 -10.67 22.37
CA LEU A 65 -30.52 -9.50 23.21
C LEU A 65 -29.06 -9.06 23.06
N TYR A 66 -28.87 -7.87 22.52
CA TYR A 66 -27.57 -7.22 22.37
C TYR A 66 -27.45 -6.09 23.38
N LEU A 67 -26.39 -6.14 24.19
CA LEU A 67 -25.96 -5.05 25.06
C LEU A 67 -24.72 -4.42 24.45
N THR A 68 -24.79 -3.14 24.13
CA THR A 68 -23.72 -2.43 23.41
C THR A 68 -23.31 -1.16 24.15
N VAL A 69 -22.00 -0.91 24.22
CA VAL A 69 -21.42 0.33 24.75
C VAL A 69 -20.56 0.99 23.68
N SER A 70 -20.86 2.23 23.32
CA SER A 70 -20.03 3.05 22.41
C SER A 70 -19.16 4.05 23.16
N ASP A 71 -18.09 4.50 22.53
CA ASP A 71 -17.10 5.50 23.02
C ASP A 71 -17.59 6.95 23.07
N GLY A 72 -18.86 7.20 22.77
CA GLY A 72 -19.45 8.53 22.91
C GLY A 72 -18.88 9.61 21.98
N GLY A 73 -18.01 9.24 21.04
CA GLY A 73 -17.46 10.14 20.01
C GLY A 73 -16.18 10.88 20.39
N ASN A 74 -15.50 10.56 21.48
CA ASN A 74 -14.22 11.19 21.85
C ASN A 74 -13.02 10.23 21.84
N SER A 75 -13.13 9.09 21.13
CA SER A 75 -12.25 7.91 21.22
C SER A 75 -12.48 7.12 22.50
N TYR A 76 -12.09 5.84 22.50
CA TYR A 76 -12.32 4.94 23.64
C TYR A 76 -11.40 5.16 24.86
N SER A 77 -10.78 6.33 25.04
CA SER A 77 -9.77 6.50 26.11
C SER A 77 -10.43 6.52 27.48
N CYS A 78 -10.07 5.58 28.37
CA CYS A 78 -10.62 5.47 29.72
C CYS A 78 -12.14 5.18 29.76
N ASP A 79 -12.69 4.56 28.71
CA ASP A 79 -14.13 4.24 28.58
C ASP A 79 -14.49 2.88 29.17
N TRP A 80 -14.26 2.74 30.47
CA TRP A 80 -14.62 1.54 31.22
C TRP A 80 -16.09 1.66 31.62
N ALA A 81 -16.85 0.59 31.43
CA ALA A 81 -18.30 0.61 31.55
C ALA A 81 -18.82 -0.65 32.22
N ASP A 82 -19.85 -0.47 33.04
CA ASP A 82 -20.47 -1.54 33.80
C ASP A 82 -21.96 -1.62 33.48
N TRP A 83 -22.42 -2.84 33.15
CA TRP A 83 -23.82 -3.22 33.24
C TRP A 83 -24.06 -3.77 34.65
N ALA A 84 -24.38 -2.90 35.60
CA ALA A 84 -24.58 -3.24 37.01
C ALA A 84 -25.98 -3.80 37.28
N LEU A 85 -26.05 -4.89 38.03
CA LEU A 85 -27.30 -5.60 38.38
C LEU A 85 -28.21 -5.92 37.16
N PRO A 86 -27.68 -6.48 36.06
CA PRO A 86 -28.43 -6.71 34.84
C PRO A 86 -29.39 -7.89 35.02
N ARG A 87 -30.66 -7.69 34.68
CA ARG A 87 -31.72 -8.67 34.92
C ARG A 87 -32.81 -8.66 33.85
N LEU A 88 -33.37 -9.84 33.62
CA LEU A 88 -34.53 -10.07 32.77
C LEU A 88 -35.77 -10.22 33.65
N VAL A 89 -36.83 -9.50 33.34
CA VAL A 89 -38.05 -9.41 34.16
C VAL A 89 -39.23 -10.01 33.41
N GLU A 90 -39.98 -10.89 34.06
CA GLU A 90 -41.22 -11.48 33.55
C GLU A 90 -42.46 -10.65 33.95
N ASN A 91 -43.61 -10.91 33.31
CA ASN A 91 -44.87 -10.23 33.62
C ASN A 91 -45.36 -10.42 35.07
N ASN A 92 -44.97 -11.51 35.72
CA ASN A 92 -45.31 -11.81 37.12
C ASN A 92 -44.36 -11.12 38.12
N GLY A 93 -43.35 -10.38 37.65
CA GLY A 93 -42.33 -9.72 38.47
C GLY A 93 -41.11 -10.58 38.82
N ASN A 94 -41.07 -11.85 38.39
CA ASN A 94 -39.88 -12.69 38.56
C ASN A 94 -38.70 -12.11 37.79
N GLU A 95 -37.54 -12.06 38.43
CA GLU A 95 -36.29 -11.56 37.84
C GLU A 95 -35.27 -12.70 37.69
N THR A 96 -34.60 -12.74 36.55
CA THR A 96 -33.44 -13.61 36.30
C THR A 96 -32.21 -12.74 36.13
N ARG A 97 -31.14 -12.99 36.89
CA ARG A 97 -29.87 -12.27 36.72
C ARG A 97 -29.27 -12.65 35.36
N LEU A 98 -28.90 -11.65 34.57
CA LEU A 98 -28.31 -11.88 33.26
C LEU A 98 -26.92 -12.54 33.36
N THR A 99 -26.21 -12.33 34.48
CA THR A 99 -24.92 -12.96 34.79
C THR A 99 -25.02 -14.47 35.00
N ASP A 100 -26.22 -15.01 35.24
CA ASP A 100 -26.44 -16.45 35.41
C ASP A 100 -26.68 -17.14 34.05
N LEU A 101 -26.87 -16.35 32.98
CA LEU A 101 -26.99 -16.83 31.62
C LEU A 101 -25.64 -16.79 30.90
N LYS A 102 -25.42 -17.75 30.01
CA LYS A 102 -24.26 -17.75 29.12
C LYS A 102 -24.57 -16.93 27.87
N TRP A 103 -23.75 -15.93 27.57
CA TRP A 103 -23.80 -15.24 26.28
C TRP A 103 -23.31 -16.15 25.15
N GLU A 104 -23.77 -15.89 23.92
CA GLU A 104 -23.25 -16.52 22.71
C GLU A 104 -21.83 -16.02 22.43
N TYR A 105 -21.63 -14.69 22.48
CA TYR A 105 -20.31 -14.07 22.44
C TYR A 105 -20.30 -12.72 23.16
N ALA A 106 -19.10 -12.26 23.48
CA ALA A 106 -18.86 -10.93 24.05
C ALA A 106 -17.52 -10.39 23.55
N LYS A 107 -17.46 -9.09 23.23
CA LYS A 107 -16.24 -8.37 22.84
C LYS A 107 -16.18 -6.99 23.49
N SER A 108 -14.98 -6.51 23.77
CA SER A 108 -14.71 -5.16 24.26
C SER A 108 -13.53 -4.56 23.50
N GLY A 109 -13.49 -3.22 23.41
CA GLY A 109 -12.42 -2.51 22.68
C GLY A 109 -11.05 -2.63 23.35
N TRP A 110 -11.04 -2.76 24.68
CA TRP A 110 -9.85 -3.02 25.48
C TRP A 110 -10.19 -3.97 26.63
N GLY A 111 -9.20 -4.69 27.15
CA GLY A 111 -9.40 -5.66 28.23
C GLY A 111 -10.28 -6.84 27.82
N LYS A 112 -11.08 -7.37 28.76
CA LYS A 112 -12.04 -8.45 28.51
C LYS A 112 -13.40 -8.10 29.09
N VAL A 113 -14.47 -8.54 28.43
CA VAL A 113 -15.81 -8.58 29.06
C VAL A 113 -15.78 -9.61 30.19
N GLN A 114 -16.15 -9.21 31.40
CA GLN A 114 -16.03 -10.04 32.60
C GLN A 114 -17.30 -9.98 33.44
N ILE A 115 -17.68 -11.13 34.00
CA ILE A 115 -18.74 -11.22 35.01
C ILE A 115 -18.13 -10.88 36.38
N ASN A 116 -18.79 -9.99 37.13
CA ASN A 116 -18.45 -9.55 38.48
C ASN A 116 -17.06 -8.91 38.64
N LYS A 117 -16.46 -8.50 37.52
CA LYS A 117 -15.20 -7.75 37.46
C LYS A 117 -15.28 -6.74 36.33
N ASN A 118 -14.61 -5.60 36.50
CA ASN A 118 -14.43 -4.64 35.42
C ASN A 118 -13.50 -5.20 34.32
N CYS A 119 -13.35 -4.48 33.21
CA CYS A 119 -12.60 -5.00 32.06
C CYS A 119 -11.11 -5.24 32.31
N GLY A 120 -10.54 -4.63 33.36
CA GLY A 120 -9.17 -4.85 33.84
C GLY A 120 -9.03 -5.92 34.92
N GLY A 121 -10.11 -6.60 35.30
CA GLY A 121 -10.10 -7.70 36.27
C GLY A 121 -10.21 -7.29 37.75
N ARG A 122 -10.55 -6.04 38.04
CA ARG A 122 -10.80 -5.52 39.41
C ARG A 122 -12.30 -5.56 39.74
N PRO A 123 -12.72 -5.33 41.00
CA PRO A 123 -14.15 -5.23 41.34
C PRO A 123 -14.87 -4.13 40.54
N LEU A 124 -16.15 -4.38 40.23
CA LEU A 124 -17.04 -3.42 39.56
C LEU A 124 -17.37 -2.26 40.50
N ARG A 125 -17.14 -1.02 40.08
CA ARG A 125 -17.44 0.16 40.90
C ARG A 125 -17.93 1.32 40.05
N ILE A 126 -19.07 1.91 40.41
CA ILE A 126 -19.61 3.08 39.74
C ILE A 126 -19.69 4.23 40.76
N ASN A 127 -19.11 5.38 40.41
CA ASN A 127 -19.09 6.59 41.25
C ASN A 127 -18.64 6.31 42.71
N GLY A 128 -17.57 5.52 42.86
CA GLY A 128 -16.98 5.15 44.13
C GLY A 128 -17.74 4.07 44.91
N LYS A 129 -18.87 3.58 44.41
CA LYS A 129 -19.70 2.55 45.07
C LYS A 129 -19.45 1.18 44.44
N ASP A 130 -19.26 0.18 45.29
CA ASP A 130 -19.10 -1.22 44.86
C ASP A 130 -20.41 -1.78 44.32
N ILE A 131 -20.31 -2.56 43.24
CA ILE A 131 -21.44 -3.24 42.61
C ILE A 131 -21.40 -4.72 42.97
N GLU A 132 -22.49 -5.24 43.55
CA GLU A 132 -22.59 -6.64 44.03
C GLU A 132 -22.33 -7.66 42.91
N TYR A 133 -22.98 -7.47 41.76
CA TYR A 133 -22.81 -8.30 40.57
C TYR A 133 -23.11 -7.50 39.31
N GLY A 134 -22.53 -7.92 38.20
CA GLY A 134 -22.72 -7.23 36.92
C GLY A 134 -21.77 -7.72 35.85
N ILE A 135 -21.74 -6.99 34.75
CA ILE A 135 -20.85 -7.28 33.62
C ILE A 135 -20.01 -6.05 33.32
N GLY A 136 -18.71 -6.16 33.53
CA GLY A 136 -17.76 -5.09 33.25
C GLY A 136 -17.18 -5.22 31.85
N THR A 137 -17.04 -4.09 31.18
CA THR A 137 -16.61 -4.00 29.78
C THR A 137 -15.87 -2.69 29.51
N HIS A 138 -15.41 -2.53 28.27
CA HIS A 138 -14.75 -1.33 27.78
C HIS A 138 -15.31 -0.96 26.40
N ALA A 139 -15.63 0.31 26.16
CA ALA A 139 -16.07 0.75 24.85
C ALA A 139 -14.98 0.55 23.77
N ASN A 140 -15.28 0.27 22.51
CA ASN A 140 -16.57 -0.14 21.97
C ASN A 140 -16.81 -1.62 22.31
N SER A 141 -17.93 -1.97 22.94
CA SER A 141 -18.24 -3.35 23.32
C SER A 141 -19.62 -3.81 22.89
N GLU A 142 -19.75 -5.13 22.77
CA GLU A 142 -20.98 -5.82 22.41
C GLU A 142 -21.05 -7.17 23.12
N ILE A 143 -22.20 -7.46 23.72
CA ILE A 143 -22.50 -8.72 24.40
C ILE A 143 -23.81 -9.25 23.82
N HIS A 144 -23.78 -10.47 23.29
CA HIS A 144 -24.94 -11.09 22.65
C HIS A 144 -25.44 -12.28 23.45
N TYR A 145 -26.70 -12.20 23.89
CA TYR A 145 -27.43 -13.30 24.48
C TYR A 145 -28.49 -13.82 23.51
N LYS A 146 -28.58 -15.15 23.41
CA LYS A 146 -29.71 -15.82 22.77
C LYS A 146 -30.70 -16.23 23.86
N LEU A 147 -31.90 -15.64 23.82
CA LEU A 147 -32.96 -15.94 24.77
C LEU A 147 -33.69 -17.23 24.38
N PRO A 148 -34.20 -18.03 25.34
CA PRO A 148 -34.98 -19.24 25.05
C PRO A 148 -36.21 -18.91 24.20
N LYS A 149 -36.50 -19.70 23.17
CA LYS A 149 -37.55 -19.42 22.16
C LYS A 149 -38.94 -19.06 22.75
N ASP A 150 -39.29 -19.64 23.90
CA ASP A 150 -40.59 -19.48 24.56
C ASP A 150 -40.52 -18.72 25.90
N HIS A 151 -39.44 -17.94 26.11
CA HIS A 151 -39.23 -17.19 27.34
C HIS A 151 -40.41 -16.24 27.67
N LYS A 152 -40.60 -15.94 28.96
CA LYS A 152 -41.65 -15.02 29.44
C LYS A 152 -41.14 -13.62 29.79
N PHE A 153 -39.85 -13.36 29.60
CA PHE A 153 -39.26 -12.03 29.81
C PHE A 153 -39.93 -10.96 28.95
N VAL A 154 -40.26 -9.84 29.57
CA VAL A 154 -40.88 -8.68 28.93
C VAL A 154 -40.02 -7.43 29.03
N GLU A 155 -39.10 -7.36 29.99
CA GLU A 155 -38.25 -6.21 30.21
C GLU A 155 -36.83 -6.61 30.62
N PHE A 156 -35.83 -5.89 30.11
CA PHE A 156 -34.46 -5.91 30.60
C PHE A 156 -34.23 -4.67 31.48
N ARG A 157 -33.63 -4.88 32.67
CA ARG A 157 -33.28 -3.81 33.62
C ARG A 157 -31.82 -3.87 34.03
N CYS A 158 -31.18 -2.72 34.18
CA CYS A 158 -29.89 -2.60 34.87
C CYS A 158 -29.64 -1.16 35.32
N LEU A 159 -28.57 -0.94 36.09
CA LEU A 159 -27.91 0.35 36.21
C LEU A 159 -26.70 0.31 35.27
N ALA A 160 -26.63 1.22 34.30
CA ALA A 160 -25.52 1.28 33.35
C ALA A 160 -24.68 2.53 33.61
N GLY A 161 -23.37 2.38 33.81
CA GLY A 161 -22.52 3.52 34.17
C GLY A 161 -21.03 3.33 33.89
N ILE A 162 -20.28 4.41 34.10
CA ILE A 162 -18.82 4.42 33.96
C ILE A 162 -18.21 3.74 35.17
N ASP A 163 -17.33 2.77 34.92
CA ASP A 163 -16.56 2.09 35.97
C ASP A 163 -15.43 3.00 36.46
N ASN A 164 -15.15 2.94 37.77
CA ASN A 164 -14.07 3.71 38.40
C ASN A 164 -12.69 3.42 37.80
N GLY A 165 -12.47 2.21 37.27
CA GLY A 165 -11.26 1.89 36.51
C GLY A 165 -11.02 2.82 35.33
N GLY A 166 -12.07 3.41 34.75
CA GLY A 166 -11.99 4.45 33.73
C GLY A 166 -12.03 5.86 34.33
N SER A 167 -13.03 6.17 35.16
CA SER A 167 -13.24 7.53 35.66
C SER A 167 -12.13 8.05 36.58
N ASP A 168 -11.35 7.17 37.18
CA ASP A 168 -10.23 7.56 38.07
C ASP A 168 -8.95 7.84 37.28
N GLN A 169 -8.93 7.58 35.96
CA GLN A 169 -7.82 7.90 35.08
C GLN A 169 -7.97 9.31 34.49
N GLN A 170 -6.86 10.01 34.29
CA GLN A 170 -6.84 11.32 33.62
C GLN A 170 -7.88 12.32 34.17
N ASN A 171 -8.08 12.30 35.50
CA ASN A 171 -9.07 13.08 36.23
C ASN A 171 -10.53 12.89 35.73
N GLY A 172 -10.83 11.74 35.11
CA GLY A 172 -12.16 11.40 34.60
C GLY A 172 -12.61 12.24 33.41
N THR A 173 -11.71 13.00 32.79
CA THR A 173 -12.02 13.92 31.70
C THR A 173 -12.18 13.23 30.34
N GLN A 174 -11.64 12.01 30.22
CA GLN A 174 -11.69 11.24 28.97
C GLN A 174 -12.88 10.27 28.91
N SER A 175 -13.38 9.78 30.04
CA SER A 175 -14.45 8.78 30.07
C SER A 175 -15.77 9.32 29.51
N SER A 176 -16.22 8.74 28.40
CA SER A 176 -17.47 9.07 27.73
C SER A 176 -18.08 7.82 27.09
N VAL A 177 -19.28 7.44 27.52
CA VAL A 177 -19.92 6.21 27.02
C VAL A 177 -21.40 6.41 26.72
N GLN A 178 -21.92 5.60 25.79
CA GLN A 178 -23.36 5.52 25.53
C GLN A 178 -23.78 4.04 25.48
N PHE A 179 -24.89 3.73 26.15
CA PHE A 179 -25.40 2.37 26.32
C PHE A 179 -26.61 2.13 25.42
N PHE A 180 -26.65 0.94 24.81
CA PHE A 180 -27.72 0.51 23.92
C PHE A 180 -28.19 -0.91 24.27
N VAL A 181 -29.50 -1.12 24.16
CA VAL A 181 -30.12 -2.45 24.21
C VAL A 181 -30.87 -2.66 22.90
N SER A 182 -30.65 -3.78 22.22
CA SER A 182 -31.20 -3.99 20.87
C SER A 182 -31.41 -5.47 20.54
N GLU A 183 -32.21 -5.75 19.50
CA GLU A 183 -32.46 -7.11 19.01
C GLU A 183 -31.46 -7.56 17.93
N ARG A 184 -30.72 -6.61 17.34
CA ARG A 184 -29.63 -6.88 16.38
C ARG A 184 -28.44 -5.95 16.70
N PRO A 185 -27.21 -6.30 16.31
CA PRO A 185 -26.02 -5.48 16.52
C PRO A 185 -26.23 -4.01 16.14
N ILE A 186 -25.59 -3.10 16.89
CA ILE A 186 -25.45 -1.69 16.51
C ILE A 186 -24.19 -1.53 15.67
N ASP A 187 -24.27 -0.74 14.60
CA ASP A 187 -23.12 -0.35 13.80
C ASP A 187 -22.27 0.69 14.55
N LEU A 188 -21.44 0.19 15.48
CA LEU A 188 -20.52 0.99 16.31
C LEU A 188 -19.57 1.87 15.48
N PRO A 189 -18.95 1.38 14.38
CA PRO A 189 -18.21 2.21 13.44
C PRO A 189 -18.98 3.46 12.98
N LYS A 190 -20.17 3.26 12.43
CA LYS A 190 -21.01 4.35 11.92
C LYS A 190 -21.47 5.29 13.03
N LEU A 191 -21.79 4.75 14.20
CA LEU A 191 -22.19 5.57 15.34
C LEU A 191 -21.03 6.46 15.83
N SER A 192 -19.81 5.92 15.93
CA SER A 192 -18.64 6.69 16.36
C SER A 192 -18.32 7.81 15.36
N GLN A 193 -18.45 7.55 14.05
CA GLN A 193 -18.33 8.59 13.02
C GLN A 193 -19.33 9.72 13.23
N ILE A 194 -20.61 9.40 13.41
CA ILE A 194 -21.68 10.39 13.66
C ILE A 194 -21.38 11.21 14.91
N GLN A 195 -20.98 10.56 16.01
CA GLN A 195 -20.68 11.24 17.28
C GLN A 195 -19.43 12.14 17.18
N GLN A 196 -18.47 11.79 16.33
CA GLN A 196 -17.28 12.60 16.01
C GLN A 196 -17.57 13.76 15.04
N GLY A 197 -18.80 13.87 14.50
CA GLY A 197 -19.14 14.83 13.45
C GLY A 197 -18.50 14.51 12.10
N ILE A 198 -18.05 13.28 11.91
CA ILE A 198 -17.51 12.78 10.64
C ILE A 198 -18.70 12.41 9.75
N PRO A 199 -18.82 12.97 8.54
CA PRO A 199 -19.92 12.63 7.65
C PRO A 199 -19.91 11.14 7.30
N VAL A 200 -21.09 10.52 7.30
CA VAL A 200 -21.26 9.12 6.91
C VAL A 200 -21.28 9.04 5.39
N VAL A 201 -20.10 9.14 4.80
CA VAL A 201 -19.85 8.86 3.38
C VAL A 201 -18.79 7.76 3.30
N ASP A 202 -18.74 7.07 2.17
CA ASP A 202 -17.82 5.97 1.90
C ASP A 202 -16.64 6.38 0.99
N HIS A 203 -16.62 7.65 0.55
CA HIS A 203 -15.59 8.22 -0.30
C HIS A 203 -15.64 9.76 -0.25
N PHE A 204 -14.59 10.41 -0.73
CA PHE A 204 -14.57 11.86 -0.92
C PHE A 204 -15.30 12.24 -2.22
N PRO A 205 -16.23 13.21 -2.22
CA PRO A 205 -16.96 13.61 -3.41
C PRO A 205 -16.02 14.12 -4.53
N PRO A 206 -16.05 13.55 -5.74
CA PRO A 206 -15.12 13.92 -6.81
C PRO A 206 -15.14 15.41 -7.18
N ASP A 207 -16.32 16.03 -7.15
CA ASP A 207 -16.54 17.44 -7.48
C ASP A 207 -15.96 18.44 -6.46
N GLN A 208 -15.49 17.96 -5.30
CA GLN A 208 -14.89 18.78 -4.25
C GLN A 208 -13.35 18.73 -4.25
N PHE A 209 -12.73 17.95 -5.13
CA PHE A 209 -11.28 17.95 -5.27
C PHE A 209 -10.79 19.22 -5.95
N THR A 210 -9.63 19.70 -5.51
CA THR A 210 -8.83 20.67 -6.25
C THR A 210 -7.84 19.93 -7.13
N LEU A 211 -7.81 20.25 -8.42
CA LEU A 211 -6.95 19.66 -9.45
C LEU A 211 -6.60 20.69 -10.55
N PRO A 212 -5.57 20.44 -11.39
CA PRO A 212 -5.20 21.32 -12.50
C PRO A 212 -6.36 21.65 -13.44
N GLU A 213 -6.39 22.87 -13.94
CA GLU A 213 -7.40 23.34 -14.89
C GLU A 213 -7.47 22.42 -16.13
N GLY A 214 -8.69 22.20 -16.62
CA GLY A 214 -8.96 21.39 -17.80
C GLY A 214 -9.00 19.87 -17.54
N LEU A 215 -8.69 19.42 -16.33
CA LEU A 215 -8.90 18.03 -15.92
C LEU A 215 -10.26 17.85 -15.23
N GLU A 216 -10.73 16.60 -15.20
CA GLU A 216 -11.84 16.16 -14.36
C GLU A 216 -11.42 14.93 -13.56
N VAL A 217 -11.99 14.79 -12.37
CA VAL A 217 -11.89 13.59 -11.55
C VAL A 217 -13.29 12.97 -11.43
N LYS A 218 -13.36 11.66 -11.65
CA LYS A 218 -14.60 10.88 -11.55
C LYS A 218 -14.39 9.71 -10.61
N LEU A 219 -15.41 9.38 -9.82
CA LEU A 219 -15.41 8.12 -9.08
C LEU A 219 -15.49 6.97 -10.09
N TRP A 220 -14.52 6.06 -10.05
CA TRP A 220 -14.47 4.88 -10.91
C TRP A 220 -14.97 3.64 -10.18
N ALA A 221 -14.56 3.42 -8.93
CA ALA A 221 -15.07 2.35 -8.09
C ALA A 221 -15.07 2.75 -6.61
N LYS A 222 -15.84 2.04 -5.79
CA LYS A 222 -15.78 2.15 -4.34
C LYS A 222 -16.25 0.88 -3.64
N SER A 223 -16.07 0.82 -2.33
CA SER A 223 -16.72 -0.19 -1.49
C SER A 223 -18.24 -0.25 -1.75
N PRO A 224 -18.86 -1.45 -1.78
CA PRO A 224 -18.31 -2.74 -1.36
C PRO A 224 -17.63 -3.57 -2.47
N LEU A 225 -17.29 -2.99 -3.63
CA LEU A 225 -16.57 -3.74 -4.68
C LEU A 225 -15.20 -4.23 -4.19
N PHE A 226 -14.57 -3.47 -3.30
CA PHE A 226 -13.31 -3.76 -2.62
C PHE A 226 -13.26 -2.97 -1.31
N PHE A 227 -12.26 -3.23 -0.47
CA PHE A 227 -12.09 -2.59 0.83
C PHE A 227 -10.60 -2.28 1.08
N ASN A 228 -10.30 -1.12 1.69
CA ASN A 228 -8.96 -0.76 2.16
C ASN A 228 -7.83 -1.02 1.14
N PRO A 229 -7.82 -0.34 -0.03
CA PRO A 229 -6.81 -0.57 -1.05
C PRO A 229 -5.41 -0.19 -0.56
N THR A 230 -4.52 -1.16 -0.36
CA THR A 230 -3.11 -0.89 -0.03
C THR A 230 -2.31 -0.47 -1.26
N ASN A 231 -2.58 -1.11 -2.40
CA ASN A 231 -1.93 -0.94 -3.70
C ASN A 231 -2.85 -1.50 -4.81
N MET A 232 -2.64 -1.07 -6.05
CA MET A 232 -3.37 -1.55 -7.22
C MET A 232 -2.48 -1.64 -8.48
N ASP A 233 -2.95 -2.39 -9.48
CA ASP A 233 -2.40 -2.37 -10.85
C ASP A 233 -3.53 -2.51 -11.87
N ILE A 234 -3.31 -2.08 -13.12
CA ILE A 234 -4.32 -2.07 -14.18
C ILE A 234 -3.85 -2.91 -15.35
N ASP A 235 -4.56 -4.00 -15.63
CA ASP A 235 -4.17 -4.88 -16.72
C ASP A 235 -4.53 -4.34 -18.12
N HIS A 236 -4.07 -5.03 -19.16
CA HIS A 236 -4.33 -4.62 -20.55
C HIS A 236 -5.79 -4.61 -20.99
N LYS A 237 -6.69 -5.22 -20.21
CA LYS A 237 -8.13 -5.19 -20.45
C LYS A 237 -8.80 -4.03 -19.71
N GLY A 238 -8.04 -3.23 -18.95
CA GLY A 238 -8.55 -2.13 -18.14
C GLY A 238 -9.14 -2.56 -16.81
N ARG A 239 -8.95 -3.82 -16.40
CA ARG A 239 -9.40 -4.30 -15.10
C ARG A 239 -8.43 -3.79 -14.04
N VAL A 240 -8.97 -3.30 -12.93
CA VAL A 240 -8.16 -2.84 -11.78
C VAL A 240 -8.05 -3.98 -10.78
N TRP A 241 -6.83 -4.31 -10.41
CA TRP A 241 -6.49 -5.32 -9.42
C TRP A 241 -6.08 -4.64 -8.14
N VAL A 242 -6.67 -5.00 -7.01
CA VAL A 242 -6.50 -4.33 -5.72
C VAL A 242 -5.99 -5.30 -4.69
N ALA A 243 -4.91 -4.95 -4.01
CA ALA A 243 -4.51 -5.56 -2.75
C ALA A 243 -5.32 -4.93 -1.61
N GLU A 244 -6.07 -5.74 -0.87
CA GLU A 244 -6.85 -5.27 0.28
C GLU A 244 -6.03 -5.34 1.58
N GLY A 245 -6.25 -4.38 2.47
CA GLY A 245 -5.57 -4.30 3.77
C GLY A 245 -6.52 -4.31 4.97
N ARG A 246 -7.54 -5.18 4.99
CA ARG A 246 -8.52 -5.19 6.07
C ARG A 246 -7.92 -5.62 7.41
N ASN A 247 -6.93 -6.50 7.39
CA ASN A 247 -6.19 -6.92 8.59
C ASN A 247 -5.07 -5.96 9.01
N TYR A 248 -4.95 -4.79 8.40
CA TYR A 248 -3.94 -3.78 8.72
C TYR A 248 -3.85 -3.48 10.22
N ARG A 249 -2.63 -3.36 10.72
CA ARG A 249 -2.27 -3.19 12.15
C ARG A 249 -2.88 -4.25 13.08
N GLY A 250 -3.11 -5.46 12.57
CA GLY A 250 -3.52 -6.61 13.37
C GLY A 250 -4.98 -6.59 13.82
N LYS A 251 -5.84 -5.79 13.16
CA LYS A 251 -7.28 -5.72 13.48
C LYS A 251 -8.01 -7.07 13.31
N ARG A 252 -7.45 -8.01 12.53
CA ARG A 252 -7.98 -9.37 12.27
C ARG A 252 -9.46 -9.38 11.87
N THR A 253 -9.90 -8.38 11.12
CA THR A 253 -11.29 -8.25 10.63
C THR A 253 -11.63 -9.28 9.56
N GLN A 254 -10.61 -9.89 8.94
CA GLN A 254 -10.74 -10.93 7.93
C GLN A 254 -9.93 -12.16 8.34
N PRO A 255 -10.52 -13.11 9.10
CA PRO A 255 -9.78 -14.23 9.71
C PRO A 255 -9.18 -15.21 8.69
N ASP A 256 -9.71 -15.27 7.47
CA ASP A 256 -9.18 -16.07 6.36
C ASP A 256 -8.05 -15.35 5.59
N GLY A 257 -7.61 -14.20 6.11
CA GLY A 257 -6.61 -13.32 5.52
C GLY A 257 -7.16 -12.38 4.45
N ASP A 258 -6.36 -11.37 4.10
CA ASP A 258 -6.74 -10.36 3.11
C ASP A 258 -6.72 -10.93 1.68
N ARG A 259 -7.13 -10.12 0.70
CA ARG A 259 -7.44 -10.59 -0.66
C ARG A 259 -6.73 -9.76 -1.73
N ILE A 260 -6.58 -10.39 -2.88
CA ILE A 260 -6.44 -9.69 -4.17
C ILE A 260 -7.78 -9.74 -4.88
N VAL A 261 -8.32 -8.58 -5.24
CA VAL A 261 -9.64 -8.42 -5.86
C VAL A 261 -9.49 -7.81 -7.25
N VAL A 262 -10.29 -8.27 -8.20
CA VAL A 262 -10.33 -7.76 -9.58
C VAL A 262 -11.63 -7.00 -9.78
N LEU A 263 -11.54 -5.81 -10.37
CA LEU A 263 -12.67 -4.94 -10.70
C LEU A 263 -12.75 -4.73 -12.20
N GLU A 264 -13.97 -4.69 -12.72
CA GLU A 264 -14.23 -4.57 -14.15
C GLU A 264 -15.37 -3.59 -14.43
N ASP A 265 -15.10 -2.66 -15.35
CA ASP A 265 -16.08 -1.84 -16.07
C ASP A 265 -16.44 -2.62 -17.34
N LYS A 266 -17.65 -3.19 -17.37
CA LYS A 266 -18.09 -4.15 -18.39
C LYS A 266 -18.75 -3.46 -19.57
N ASP A 267 -19.37 -2.30 -19.36
CA ASP A 267 -20.05 -1.56 -20.41
C ASP A 267 -19.25 -0.38 -20.97
N GLY A 268 -18.10 -0.06 -20.35
CA GLY A 268 -17.16 0.96 -20.77
C GLY A 268 -17.64 2.39 -20.45
N ASP A 269 -18.58 2.57 -19.53
CA ASP A 269 -19.08 3.89 -19.13
C ASP A 269 -18.10 4.67 -18.25
N GLY A 270 -17.04 4.01 -17.78
CA GLY A 270 -16.02 4.57 -16.92
C GLY A 270 -16.29 4.39 -15.43
N ILE A 271 -17.13 3.44 -15.05
CA ILE A 271 -17.43 3.03 -13.68
C ILE A 271 -17.32 1.50 -13.60
N ALA A 272 -16.76 0.97 -12.51
CA ALA A 272 -16.71 -0.46 -12.30
C ALA A 272 -18.10 -1.03 -11.98
N ASP A 273 -18.50 -2.07 -12.72
CA ASP A 273 -19.79 -2.75 -12.56
C ASP A 273 -19.72 -3.93 -11.58
N SER A 274 -18.56 -4.55 -11.49
CA SER A 274 -18.41 -5.81 -10.77
C SER A 274 -17.02 -5.99 -10.20
N SER A 275 -16.95 -6.86 -9.19
CA SER A 275 -15.70 -7.34 -8.65
C SER A 275 -15.78 -8.82 -8.28
N HIS A 276 -14.62 -9.47 -8.25
CA HIS A 276 -14.46 -10.83 -7.74
C HIS A 276 -13.09 -11.01 -7.11
N VAL A 277 -12.97 -12.01 -6.23
CA VAL A 277 -11.69 -12.34 -5.59
C VAL A 277 -10.83 -13.14 -6.56
N PHE A 278 -9.60 -12.71 -6.79
CA PHE A 278 -8.61 -13.52 -7.49
C PHE A 278 -8.04 -14.57 -6.53
N VAL A 279 -7.46 -14.15 -5.40
CA VAL A 279 -6.91 -15.05 -4.38
C VAL A 279 -7.12 -14.48 -2.97
N GLN A 280 -7.25 -15.38 -1.99
CA GLN A 280 -7.29 -15.07 -0.57
C GLN A 280 -6.46 -16.10 0.20
N GLU A 281 -5.56 -15.64 1.07
CA GLU A 281 -4.73 -16.54 1.88
C GLU A 281 -4.65 -16.05 3.33
N LYS A 282 -4.64 -16.98 4.30
CA LYS A 282 -4.50 -16.65 5.73
C LYS A 282 -3.21 -15.91 6.08
N THR A 283 -2.20 -16.05 5.25
CA THR A 283 -0.90 -15.37 5.35
C THR A 283 -0.96 -13.92 4.90
N PHE A 284 -2.03 -13.50 4.21
CA PHE A 284 -2.22 -12.13 3.77
C PHE A 284 -2.68 -11.27 4.95
N ILE A 285 -1.76 -10.45 5.44
CA ILE A 285 -1.96 -9.52 6.56
C ILE A 285 -1.57 -8.14 6.04
N SER A 286 -2.46 -7.57 5.23
CA SER A 286 -2.30 -6.34 4.48
C SER A 286 -1.15 -6.40 3.47
N PRO A 287 -1.25 -7.23 2.42
CA PRO A 287 -0.29 -7.23 1.31
C PRO A 287 -0.10 -5.81 0.78
N LEU A 288 1.13 -5.40 0.53
CA LEU A 288 1.48 -4.02 0.17
C LEU A 288 1.81 -3.82 -1.31
N GLY A 289 1.58 -4.85 -2.12
CA GLY A 289 1.90 -4.82 -3.54
C GLY A 289 1.12 -5.87 -4.31
N VAL A 290 0.59 -5.47 -5.46
CA VAL A 290 0.05 -6.32 -6.52
C VAL A 290 0.57 -5.79 -7.86
N ALA A 291 1.08 -6.67 -8.70
CA ALA A 291 1.45 -6.35 -10.09
C ALA A 291 0.94 -7.44 -11.03
N VAL A 292 0.46 -7.06 -12.20
CA VAL A 292 -0.21 -7.94 -13.16
C VAL A 292 0.52 -7.90 -14.49
N VAL A 293 1.34 -8.91 -14.74
CA VAL A 293 2.22 -8.99 -15.90
C VAL A 293 1.84 -10.21 -16.74
N ASP A 294 1.13 -9.97 -17.85
CA ASP A 294 0.51 -11.03 -18.65
C ASP A 294 -0.46 -11.90 -17.84
N ASN A 295 -0.06 -13.12 -17.54
CA ASN A 295 -0.81 -14.04 -16.70
C ASN A 295 -0.12 -14.32 -15.37
N LYS A 296 0.84 -13.49 -14.99
CA LYS A 296 1.53 -13.55 -13.69
C LYS A 296 1.02 -12.43 -12.80
N ILE A 297 0.53 -12.79 -11.63
CA ILE A 297 0.09 -11.87 -10.58
C ILE A 297 1.11 -11.97 -9.46
N ILE A 298 1.84 -10.88 -9.22
CA ILE A 298 2.90 -10.81 -8.22
C ILE A 298 2.34 -10.10 -6.99
N VAL A 299 2.45 -10.72 -5.82
CA VAL A 299 1.93 -10.20 -4.55
C VAL A 299 3.07 -10.06 -3.55
N SER A 300 3.16 -8.88 -2.94
CA SER A 300 4.12 -8.56 -1.88
C SER A 300 3.48 -8.75 -0.51
N GLN A 301 3.79 -9.87 0.13
CA GLN A 301 3.35 -10.21 1.48
C GLN A 301 4.52 -10.80 2.28
N PRO A 302 5.24 -10.00 3.09
CA PRO A 302 6.36 -10.48 3.87
C PRO A 302 5.97 -11.72 4.71
N PRO A 303 6.83 -12.75 4.77
CA PRO A 303 8.23 -12.73 4.34
C PRO A 303 8.47 -13.03 2.86
N ASP A 304 7.42 -13.14 2.05
CA ASP A 304 7.47 -13.70 0.70
C ASP A 304 7.09 -12.68 -0.39
N LEU A 305 7.76 -12.80 -1.52
CA LEU A 305 7.28 -12.30 -2.82
C LEU A 305 6.65 -13.48 -3.55
N ILE A 306 5.34 -13.44 -3.75
CA ILE A 306 4.57 -14.59 -4.27
C ILE A 306 4.16 -14.31 -5.71
N VAL A 307 4.29 -15.29 -6.58
CA VAL A 307 3.82 -15.22 -7.98
C VAL A 307 2.74 -16.28 -8.20
N TYR A 308 1.58 -15.82 -8.62
CA TYR A 308 0.51 -16.67 -9.16
C TYR A 308 0.60 -16.64 -10.68
N THR A 309 0.56 -17.80 -11.33
CA THR A 309 0.43 -17.90 -12.79
C THR A 309 -0.96 -18.43 -13.11
N ASP A 310 -1.81 -17.54 -13.62
CA ASP A 310 -3.17 -17.83 -14.11
C ASP A 310 -3.08 -18.54 -15.47
N ILE A 311 -3.20 -19.87 -15.45
CA ILE A 311 -2.96 -20.73 -16.62
C ILE A 311 -4.12 -20.63 -17.61
N ASN A 312 -5.35 -20.60 -17.11
CA ASN A 312 -6.56 -20.57 -17.93
C ASN A 312 -6.99 -19.13 -18.31
N ARG A 313 -6.34 -18.11 -17.71
CA ARG A 313 -6.54 -16.68 -17.96
C ARG A 313 -7.94 -16.18 -17.61
N ASN A 314 -8.58 -16.79 -16.61
CA ASN A 314 -9.92 -16.43 -16.15
C ASN A 314 -9.92 -15.37 -15.04
N ALA A 315 -8.75 -14.93 -14.57
CA ALA A 315 -8.58 -14.00 -13.45
C ALA A 315 -9.22 -14.48 -12.13
N VAL A 316 -9.16 -15.78 -11.87
CA VAL A 316 -9.46 -16.42 -10.59
C VAL A 316 -8.32 -17.40 -10.30
N TYR A 317 -7.82 -17.46 -9.07
CA TYR A 317 -6.83 -18.48 -8.71
C TYR A 317 -7.52 -19.81 -8.46
N ASP A 318 -7.41 -20.72 -9.41
CA ASP A 318 -7.97 -22.07 -9.36
C ASP A 318 -6.93 -23.07 -8.85
N GLU A 319 -7.05 -23.50 -7.59
CA GLU A 319 -6.16 -24.51 -7.01
C GLU A 319 -6.20 -25.81 -7.84
N GLY A 320 -5.04 -26.24 -8.32
CA GLY A 320 -4.88 -27.42 -9.18
C GLY A 320 -4.83 -27.12 -10.69
N VAL A 321 -5.23 -25.93 -11.13
CA VAL A 321 -5.02 -25.45 -12.50
C VAL A 321 -3.88 -24.44 -12.53
N ASP A 322 -3.90 -23.48 -11.62
CA ASP A 322 -2.93 -22.40 -11.55
C ASP A 322 -1.71 -22.76 -10.71
N LYS A 323 -0.65 -21.95 -10.86
CA LYS A 323 0.60 -22.14 -10.12
C LYS A 323 0.79 -21.02 -9.12
N ARG A 324 1.14 -21.39 -7.89
CA ARG A 324 1.62 -20.48 -6.86
C ARG A 324 3.09 -20.76 -6.57
N GLU A 325 3.93 -19.74 -6.63
CA GLU A 325 5.36 -19.82 -6.35
C GLU A 325 5.78 -18.74 -5.35
N VAL A 326 6.61 -19.10 -4.37
CA VAL A 326 7.39 -18.11 -3.62
C VAL A 326 8.65 -17.80 -4.44
N LEU A 327 8.66 -16.63 -5.07
CA LEU A 327 9.74 -16.22 -5.97
C LEU A 327 10.99 -15.85 -5.17
N LEU A 328 10.82 -15.04 -4.13
CA LEU A 328 11.86 -14.63 -3.17
C LEU A 328 11.28 -14.68 -1.76
N THR A 329 12.12 -14.94 -0.77
CA THR A 329 11.74 -14.95 0.66
C THR A 329 12.88 -14.40 1.52
N GLY A 330 12.59 -14.04 2.76
CA GLY A 330 13.56 -13.51 3.73
C GLY A 330 13.40 -12.01 4.03
N PHE A 331 12.26 -11.43 3.69
CA PHE A 331 11.89 -10.06 4.08
C PHE A 331 11.30 -10.04 5.49
N ASP A 332 11.67 -9.07 6.33
CA ASP A 332 11.04 -8.86 7.65
C ASP A 332 9.87 -7.85 7.56
N GLY A 333 9.20 -7.60 8.68
CA GLY A 333 7.99 -6.78 8.73
C GLY A 333 6.74 -7.58 8.35
N ASN A 334 6.61 -8.81 8.84
CA ASN A 334 5.48 -9.74 8.60
C ASN A 334 4.07 -9.15 8.80
N ASN A 335 3.98 -8.00 9.47
CA ASN A 335 2.77 -7.22 9.68
C ASN A 335 2.83 -5.89 8.92
N HIS A 336 3.22 -5.86 7.64
CA HIS A 336 3.22 -4.69 6.74
C HIS A 336 4.10 -3.48 7.15
N ASP A 337 4.73 -3.48 8.33
CA ASP A 337 5.40 -2.32 8.89
C ASP A 337 6.84 -2.24 8.35
N HIS A 338 7.12 -1.24 7.51
CA HIS A 338 8.44 -1.02 6.90
C HIS A 338 9.01 -2.23 6.15
N SER A 339 8.12 -2.95 5.46
CA SER A 339 8.36 -4.29 4.93
C SER A 339 8.59 -4.32 3.42
N LEU A 340 8.46 -5.49 2.79
CA LEU A 340 8.36 -5.65 1.33
C LEU A 340 7.11 -4.95 0.77
N HIS A 341 7.28 -4.26 -0.36
CA HIS A 341 6.28 -3.39 -0.97
C HIS A 341 6.05 -3.68 -2.47
N ALA A 342 5.36 -2.77 -3.18
CA ALA A 342 4.94 -2.88 -4.57
C ALA A 342 6.04 -3.26 -5.58
N VAL A 343 5.61 -3.88 -6.68
CA VAL A 343 6.46 -4.35 -7.77
C VAL A 343 6.08 -3.59 -9.04
N THR A 344 7.06 -3.03 -9.74
CA THR A 344 6.88 -2.44 -11.06
C THR A 344 7.75 -3.16 -12.10
N VAL A 345 7.27 -3.30 -13.33
CA VAL A 345 8.08 -3.85 -14.43
C VAL A 345 8.90 -2.74 -15.08
N GLY A 346 10.22 -2.92 -15.14
CA GLY A 346 11.12 -1.99 -15.81
C GLY A 346 11.15 -2.17 -17.34
N PRO A 347 11.74 -1.23 -18.08
CA PRO A 347 11.74 -1.24 -19.55
C PRO A 347 12.55 -2.41 -20.17
N ASN A 348 13.40 -3.06 -19.38
CA ASN A 348 14.16 -4.24 -19.77
C ASN A 348 13.43 -5.57 -19.46
N GLY A 349 12.25 -5.52 -18.83
CA GLY A 349 11.45 -6.67 -18.41
C GLY A 349 11.79 -7.25 -17.03
N GLN A 350 12.70 -6.64 -16.26
CA GLN A 350 12.96 -7.04 -14.88
C GLN A 350 11.89 -6.48 -13.93
N TYR A 351 11.69 -7.16 -12.81
CA TYR A 351 10.88 -6.63 -11.70
C TYR A 351 11.72 -5.70 -10.85
N TYR A 352 11.17 -4.53 -10.53
CA TYR A 352 11.71 -3.53 -9.64
C TYR A 352 10.85 -3.49 -8.39
N LEU A 353 11.48 -3.53 -7.23
CA LEU A 353 10.81 -3.64 -5.94
C LEU A 353 11.73 -3.15 -4.82
N ASN A 354 11.16 -2.95 -3.65
CA ASN A 354 11.90 -2.46 -2.50
C ASN A 354 11.31 -2.96 -1.17
N PHE A 355 12.09 -2.80 -0.12
CA PHE A 355 11.62 -2.98 1.27
C PHE A 355 12.16 -1.88 2.18
N GLY A 356 11.49 -1.66 3.31
CA GLY A 356 11.89 -0.68 4.33
C GLY A 356 12.95 -1.17 5.32
N ASN A 357 13.22 -0.40 6.35
CA ASN A 357 14.33 -0.59 7.29
C ASN A 357 14.15 -1.76 8.27
N LYS A 358 13.07 -2.56 8.17
CA LYS A 358 13.02 -3.90 8.79
C LYS A 358 14.11 -4.82 8.24
N GLY A 359 14.58 -4.55 7.03
CA GLY A 359 15.68 -5.29 6.43
C GLY A 359 15.22 -6.57 5.74
N ALA A 360 16.19 -7.21 5.09
CA ALA A 360 16.00 -8.45 4.38
C ALA A 360 17.31 -9.26 4.33
N MET A 361 17.18 -10.59 4.40
CA MET A 361 18.25 -11.53 4.04
C MET A 361 17.70 -12.46 2.97
N VAL A 362 17.89 -12.08 1.71
CA VAL A 362 17.23 -12.70 0.56
C VAL A 362 18.28 -13.32 -0.33
N THR A 363 18.09 -14.59 -0.69
CA THR A 363 18.91 -15.27 -1.69
C THR A 363 18.10 -15.43 -2.96
N ASP A 364 18.65 -14.98 -4.09
CA ASP A 364 18.05 -15.14 -5.40
C ASP A 364 18.19 -16.59 -5.91
N LYS A 365 17.60 -16.87 -7.08
CA LYS A 365 17.59 -18.23 -7.64
C LYS A 365 18.95 -18.68 -8.19
N ASP A 366 19.92 -17.77 -8.33
CA ASP A 366 21.32 -18.06 -8.69
C ASP A 366 22.21 -18.28 -7.45
N GLY A 367 21.69 -18.07 -6.25
CA GLY A 367 22.44 -18.16 -4.99
C GLY A 367 23.13 -16.86 -4.58
N TRP A 368 22.85 -15.73 -5.24
CA TRP A 368 23.32 -14.41 -4.81
C TRP A 368 22.50 -13.94 -3.61
N GLN A 369 23.16 -13.58 -2.52
CA GLN A 369 22.53 -13.19 -1.25
C GLN A 369 22.67 -11.68 -0.98
N LEU A 370 21.53 -11.07 -0.68
CA LEU A 370 21.41 -9.75 -0.06
C LEU A 370 21.51 -9.87 1.46
N ASN A 371 22.35 -9.05 2.07
CA ASN A 371 22.37 -8.77 3.50
C ASN A 371 22.06 -7.29 3.73
N ALA A 372 20.88 -7.00 4.27
CA ALA A 372 20.46 -5.63 4.57
C ALA A 372 19.77 -5.56 5.93
N GLY A 373 20.47 -4.98 6.90
CA GLY A 373 19.95 -4.75 8.25
C GLY A 373 20.06 -3.29 8.67
N SER A 374 19.50 -2.98 9.85
CA SER A 374 19.61 -1.65 10.45
C SER A 374 19.55 -1.72 11.98
N PHE A 375 19.67 -0.57 12.63
CA PHE A 375 19.41 -0.42 14.06
C PHE A 375 17.94 -0.75 14.41
N TYR A 376 17.04 -0.73 13.42
CA TYR A 376 15.62 -0.94 13.60
C TYR A 376 15.27 -2.44 13.65
N SER A 377 15.83 -3.25 12.74
CA SER A 377 15.72 -4.72 12.76
C SER A 377 16.88 -5.38 12.01
N MET A 378 17.01 -6.70 12.12
CA MET A 378 18.11 -7.48 11.51
C MET A 378 19.52 -6.99 11.85
N LYS A 379 19.74 -6.50 13.09
CA LYS A 379 21.02 -5.93 13.55
C LYS A 379 22.23 -6.85 13.35
N HIS A 380 22.03 -8.17 13.39
CA HIS A 380 23.09 -9.18 13.30
C HIS A 380 23.71 -9.29 11.90
N ILE A 381 23.00 -8.86 10.85
CA ILE A 381 23.53 -8.77 9.46
C ILE A 381 23.79 -7.33 9.02
N SER A 382 23.41 -6.32 9.80
CA SER A 382 23.67 -4.92 9.48
C SER A 382 25.16 -4.65 9.32
N GLY A 383 25.56 -4.04 8.21
CA GLY A 383 26.96 -3.76 7.90
C GLY A 383 27.74 -4.96 7.35
N GLN A 384 27.13 -6.13 7.21
CA GLN A 384 27.77 -7.28 6.56
C GLN A 384 27.70 -7.14 5.04
N PRO A 385 28.75 -7.57 4.31
CA PRO A 385 28.72 -7.56 2.85
C PRO A 385 27.69 -8.56 2.30
N SER A 386 27.11 -8.21 1.17
CA SER A 386 26.31 -9.12 0.33
C SER A 386 27.24 -9.92 -0.61
N SER A 387 26.68 -10.78 -1.46
CA SER A 387 27.46 -11.64 -2.37
C SER A 387 28.34 -10.87 -3.38
N ASP A 388 28.07 -9.59 -3.63
CA ASP A 388 28.91 -8.70 -4.45
C ASP A 388 30.01 -7.97 -3.66
N GLY A 389 30.17 -8.30 -2.37
CA GLY A 389 31.13 -7.66 -1.46
C GLY A 389 30.71 -6.27 -0.98
N GLN A 390 29.55 -5.77 -1.41
CA GLN A 390 29.05 -4.44 -1.04
C GLN A 390 28.18 -4.51 0.22
N VAL A 391 28.18 -3.43 1.00
CA VAL A 391 27.35 -3.30 2.20
C VAL A 391 26.08 -2.53 1.86
N TYR A 392 24.93 -3.15 2.08
CA TYR A 392 23.62 -2.51 1.96
C TYR A 392 22.99 -2.37 3.35
N LEU A 393 22.26 -1.27 3.56
CA LEU A 393 21.80 -0.83 4.88
C LEU A 393 20.35 -0.40 4.80
N GLY A 394 19.61 -0.48 5.92
CA GLY A 394 18.24 0.00 5.98
C GLY A 394 17.33 -0.69 4.96
N GLY A 395 16.42 0.08 4.38
CA GLY A 395 15.65 -0.37 3.22
C GLY A 395 16.49 -0.38 1.95
N VAL A 396 16.13 -1.24 0.99
CA VAL A 396 16.84 -1.42 -0.28
C VAL A 396 15.83 -1.46 -1.42
N ALA A 397 16.14 -0.74 -2.50
CA ALA A 397 15.49 -0.89 -3.79
C ALA A 397 16.38 -1.77 -4.67
N PHE A 398 15.79 -2.72 -5.38
CA PHE A 398 16.52 -3.68 -6.21
C PHE A 398 15.69 -4.10 -7.43
N ARG A 399 16.36 -4.72 -8.38
CA ARG A 399 15.74 -5.36 -9.53
C ARG A 399 16.09 -6.84 -9.58
N VAL A 400 15.22 -7.65 -10.18
CA VAL A 400 15.41 -9.10 -10.32
C VAL A 400 14.78 -9.56 -11.64
N ASN A 401 15.32 -10.61 -12.25
CA ASN A 401 14.67 -11.24 -13.41
C ASN A 401 13.32 -11.85 -13.00
N GLN A 402 12.42 -12.03 -13.97
CA GLN A 402 11.07 -12.54 -13.71
C GLN A 402 11.05 -13.98 -13.15
N ASP A 403 12.13 -14.72 -13.32
CA ASP A 403 12.35 -16.07 -12.78
C ASP A 403 13.00 -16.06 -11.39
N GLY A 404 13.29 -14.89 -10.81
CA GLY A 404 13.89 -14.73 -9.48
C GLY A 404 15.43 -14.79 -9.49
N SER A 405 16.07 -14.86 -10.65
CA SER A 405 17.53 -14.83 -10.81
C SER A 405 18.08 -13.41 -10.94
N GLY A 406 19.40 -13.24 -10.79
CA GLY A 406 20.08 -11.98 -11.08
C GLY A 406 19.63 -10.79 -10.24
N LEU A 407 19.39 -10.98 -8.93
CA LEU A 407 19.01 -9.90 -8.02
C LEU A 407 20.14 -8.85 -7.94
N ARG A 408 19.80 -7.58 -8.17
CA ARG A 408 20.75 -6.46 -8.13
C ARG A 408 20.18 -5.29 -7.35
N PRO A 409 20.77 -4.91 -6.20
CA PRO A 409 20.45 -3.65 -5.54
C PRO A 409 20.71 -2.45 -6.46
N ILE A 410 19.80 -1.49 -6.45
CA ILE A 410 19.88 -0.25 -7.24
C ILE A 410 19.87 1.00 -6.35
N GLY A 411 19.69 0.83 -5.03
CA GLY A 411 19.72 1.90 -4.05
C GLY A 411 19.50 1.34 -2.65
N HIS A 412 20.03 1.99 -1.62
CA HIS A 412 19.88 1.51 -0.24
C HIS A 412 19.82 2.64 0.79
N ASN A 413 19.61 2.26 2.03
CA ASN A 413 19.53 3.14 3.19
C ASN A 413 18.29 4.03 3.18
N PHE A 414 17.18 3.47 2.71
CA PHE A 414 15.83 4.03 2.87
C PHE A 414 15.32 3.77 4.29
N ARG A 415 14.34 4.57 4.74
CA ARG A 415 13.58 4.23 5.95
C ARG A 415 12.45 3.28 5.61
N ASN A 416 11.51 3.72 4.80
CA ASN A 416 10.36 2.96 4.36
C ASN A 416 9.76 3.65 3.13
N SER A 417 10.52 3.51 2.04
CA SER A 417 10.01 3.79 0.72
C SER A 417 8.93 2.78 0.37
N TYR A 418 7.79 3.24 -0.16
CA TYR A 418 6.62 2.37 -0.42
C TYR A 418 6.59 1.84 -1.84
N GLU A 419 7.05 2.60 -2.84
CA GLU A 419 6.99 2.16 -4.23
C GLU A 419 8.05 2.90 -5.05
N GLN A 420 8.38 2.33 -6.22
CA GLN A 420 9.32 2.90 -7.17
C GLN A 420 8.62 3.14 -8.51
N ALA A 421 8.74 4.36 -9.04
CA ALA A 421 8.30 4.67 -10.40
C ALA A 421 9.51 4.61 -11.36
N VAL A 422 9.47 3.68 -12.31
CA VAL A 422 10.56 3.46 -13.28
C VAL A 422 10.18 4.03 -14.63
N SER A 423 10.96 5.00 -15.12
CA SER A 423 10.79 5.55 -16.46
C SER A 423 11.39 4.65 -17.53
N SER A 424 10.95 4.78 -18.79
CA SER A 424 11.53 4.06 -19.94
C SER A 424 12.99 4.42 -20.21
N LEU A 425 13.48 5.57 -19.73
CA LEU A 425 14.90 5.94 -19.77
C LEU A 425 15.75 5.17 -18.74
N GLY A 426 15.10 4.45 -17.82
CA GLY A 426 15.75 3.69 -16.74
C GLY A 426 15.95 4.48 -15.45
N ASP A 427 15.45 5.72 -15.38
CA ASP A 427 15.47 6.50 -14.14
C ASP A 427 14.39 6.03 -13.17
N VAL A 428 14.72 6.01 -11.88
CA VAL A 428 13.86 5.54 -10.80
C VAL A 428 13.53 6.68 -9.86
N PHE A 429 12.25 6.87 -9.54
CA PHE A 429 11.78 7.85 -8.58
C PHE A 429 11.11 7.15 -7.41
N GLN A 430 11.25 7.73 -6.23
CA GLN A 430 10.74 7.15 -4.99
C GLN A 430 10.30 8.23 -4.02
N ASN A 431 9.46 7.82 -3.08
CA ASN A 431 9.17 8.57 -1.87
C ASN A 431 9.55 7.76 -0.63
N ASP A 432 9.88 8.44 0.47
CA ASP A 432 10.36 7.83 1.71
C ASP A 432 9.71 8.55 2.90
N ASN A 433 9.09 7.81 3.81
CA ASN A 433 8.44 8.37 5.00
C ASN A 433 9.47 8.60 6.13
N ASP A 434 9.14 9.40 7.16
CA ASP A 434 9.94 9.47 8.41
C ASP A 434 9.20 10.08 9.62
N ASP A 435 9.73 9.80 10.84
CA ASP A 435 9.30 10.26 12.18
C ASP A 435 10.54 10.65 13.03
N PRO A 436 11.22 11.78 12.74
CA PRO A 436 10.73 13.16 12.76
C PRO A 436 10.24 13.68 11.40
N PRO A 437 9.59 14.86 11.32
CA PRO A 437 9.00 15.36 10.08
C PRO A 437 10.07 15.65 9.00
N ALA A 438 10.39 14.65 8.18
CA ALA A 438 11.43 14.71 7.14
C ALA A 438 11.12 13.86 5.90
N SER A 439 9.86 13.47 5.66
CA SER A 439 9.46 12.74 4.45
C SER A 439 9.91 13.45 3.17
N ARG A 440 10.20 12.65 2.13
CA ARG A 440 10.80 13.14 0.89
C ARG A 440 10.27 12.44 -0.36
N THR A 441 10.46 13.10 -1.49
CA THR A 441 10.41 12.50 -2.83
C THR A 441 11.75 12.77 -3.52
N ALA A 442 12.34 11.77 -4.15
CA ALA A 442 13.63 11.92 -4.81
C ALA A 442 13.79 11.01 -6.04
N TRP A 443 14.67 11.43 -6.94
CA TRP A 443 15.28 10.53 -7.92
C TRP A 443 16.30 9.63 -7.23
N LEU A 444 16.29 8.35 -7.57
CA LEU A 444 17.27 7.37 -7.15
C LEU A 444 18.35 7.21 -8.23
N MET A 445 19.53 7.76 -7.95
CA MET A 445 20.74 7.42 -8.68
C MET A 445 21.11 5.96 -8.39
N GLU A 446 21.39 5.16 -9.42
CA GLU A 446 21.70 3.74 -9.25
C GLU A 446 22.88 3.55 -8.28
N TYR A 447 22.74 2.61 -7.34
CA TYR A 447 23.64 2.32 -6.22
C TYR A 447 23.74 3.41 -5.14
N GLY A 448 22.92 4.46 -5.22
CA GLY A 448 22.91 5.55 -4.26
C GLY A 448 22.60 5.11 -2.82
N ASN A 449 23.32 5.71 -1.88
CA ASN A 449 23.05 5.61 -0.45
C ASN A 449 22.17 6.78 -0.02
N MET A 450 21.00 6.47 0.51
CA MET A 450 19.92 7.41 0.78
C MET A 450 19.89 7.92 2.24
N GLY A 451 20.86 7.52 3.05
CA GLY A 451 21.30 8.24 4.26
C GLY A 451 20.53 8.00 5.57
N PHE A 452 19.51 7.14 5.61
CA PHE A 452 18.67 6.94 6.81
C PHE A 452 19.46 6.45 8.05
N THR A 453 20.47 5.60 7.86
CA THR A 453 21.31 5.04 8.94
C THR A 453 22.78 5.38 8.76
N SER A 454 23.56 5.23 9.84
CA SER A 454 25.03 5.36 9.82
C SER A 454 25.70 4.34 8.89
N LYS A 455 26.98 4.51 8.55
CA LYS A 455 27.74 3.61 7.64
C LYS A 455 27.74 2.12 8.01
N ASN A 456 27.47 1.76 9.26
CA ASN A 456 27.33 0.37 9.72
C ASN A 456 25.87 -0.07 9.94
N GLY A 457 24.92 0.84 9.70
CA GLY A 457 23.48 0.66 9.88
C GLY A 457 22.99 0.76 11.32
N LEU A 458 23.88 0.91 12.31
CA LEU A 458 23.54 0.69 13.73
C LEU A 458 23.22 1.96 14.53
N ARG A 459 23.28 3.15 13.93
CA ARG A 459 22.93 4.41 14.59
C ARG A 459 21.84 5.17 13.84
N ARG A 460 20.94 5.76 14.62
CA ARG A 460 19.94 6.74 14.17
C ARG A 460 20.57 8.13 14.03
N TRP A 461 19.97 8.99 13.22
CA TRP A 461 20.45 10.34 12.92
C TRP A 461 20.82 11.17 14.15
N GLY A 462 20.05 11.07 15.24
CA GLY A 462 20.27 11.87 16.44
C GLY A 462 21.62 11.62 17.11
N SER A 463 22.25 10.47 16.85
CA SER A 463 23.60 10.16 17.30
C SER A 463 24.69 10.77 16.42
N ASP A 464 24.39 11.08 15.16
CA ASP A 464 25.33 11.62 14.18
C ASP A 464 25.09 13.11 13.88
N LYS A 465 24.03 13.70 14.43
CA LYS A 465 23.63 15.09 14.18
C LYS A 465 24.73 16.08 14.60
N MET A 466 25.17 16.89 13.64
CA MET A 466 26.18 17.93 13.88
C MET A 466 25.58 19.18 14.56
N PRO A 467 26.36 19.95 15.34
CA PRO A 467 25.92 21.22 15.88
C PRO A 467 25.42 22.17 14.77
N GLY A 468 24.23 22.74 14.95
CA GLY A 468 23.62 23.67 13.98
C GLY A 468 22.87 22.99 12.83
N GLN A 469 22.98 21.67 12.65
CA GLN A 469 22.27 20.94 11.61
C GLN A 469 20.75 20.89 11.90
N THR A 470 19.92 21.01 10.86
CA THR A 470 18.48 20.79 11.02
C THR A 470 18.19 19.30 11.22
N THR A 471 17.00 18.96 11.68
CA THR A 471 16.60 17.55 11.81
C THR A 471 16.50 16.88 10.44
N GLN A 472 15.98 17.56 9.42
CA GLN A 472 15.83 17.05 8.07
C GLN A 472 17.17 16.70 7.42
N ILE A 473 18.18 17.56 7.58
CA ILE A 473 19.52 17.32 7.03
C ILE A 473 20.19 16.15 7.77
N ALA A 474 20.07 16.12 9.10
CA ALA A 474 20.65 15.07 9.92
C ALA A 474 20.01 13.69 9.66
N GLU A 475 18.69 13.64 9.50
CA GLU A 475 17.92 12.41 9.22
C GLU A 475 18.49 11.65 8.03
N TRP A 476 18.61 12.37 6.92
CA TRP A 476 19.05 11.81 5.65
C TRP A 476 20.56 11.89 5.45
N ARG A 477 21.33 12.35 6.45
CA ARG A 477 22.79 12.53 6.36
C ARG A 477 23.21 13.20 5.05
N GLN A 478 22.43 14.18 4.60
CA GLN A 478 22.58 14.74 3.25
C GLN A 478 23.94 15.44 3.03
N GLU A 479 24.58 15.85 4.11
CA GLU A 479 25.90 16.47 4.10
C GLU A 479 27.05 15.46 4.27
N ASP A 480 26.75 14.20 4.60
CA ASP A 480 27.78 13.17 4.79
C ASP A 480 28.37 12.73 3.43
N PRO A 481 29.69 12.48 3.36
CA PRO A 481 30.29 11.87 2.18
C PRO A 481 29.79 10.44 1.94
N GLY A 482 29.46 10.11 0.70
CA GLY A 482 28.90 8.82 0.32
C GLY A 482 27.37 8.79 0.42
N VAL A 483 26.69 9.94 0.49
CA VAL A 483 25.22 10.05 0.56
C VAL A 483 24.73 10.94 -0.56
N VAL A 484 23.78 10.43 -1.34
CA VAL A 484 23.21 11.18 -2.47
C VAL A 484 22.27 12.29 -1.97
N PRO A 485 22.14 13.41 -2.71
CA PRO A 485 21.19 14.46 -2.33
C PRO A 485 19.77 13.92 -2.14
N ALA A 486 19.12 14.34 -1.05
CA ALA A 486 17.87 13.75 -0.57
C ALA A 486 16.60 14.14 -1.37
N GLY A 487 16.73 14.89 -2.47
CA GLY A 487 15.60 15.37 -3.26
C GLY A 487 14.78 16.45 -2.54
N ASP A 488 13.46 16.39 -2.69
CA ASP A 488 12.52 17.32 -2.05
C ASP A 488 12.10 16.80 -0.67
N ILE A 489 12.66 17.38 0.39
CA ILE A 489 12.26 17.10 1.78
C ILE A 489 11.15 18.08 2.18
N TYR A 490 9.98 17.56 2.51
CA TYR A 490 8.77 18.39 2.70
C TYR A 490 8.20 18.36 4.12
N GLY A 491 8.88 17.69 5.04
CA GLY A 491 8.52 17.64 6.45
C GLY A 491 7.64 16.43 6.76
N GLY A 492 6.61 16.62 7.59
CA GLY A 492 5.79 15.50 8.05
C GLY A 492 4.96 14.89 6.92
N GLY A 493 4.89 13.57 6.88
CA GLY A 493 4.24 12.86 5.79
C GLY A 493 4.18 11.36 6.04
N SER A 494 3.54 10.66 5.13
CA SER A 494 3.45 9.21 5.09
C SER A 494 3.26 8.79 3.63
N PRO A 495 4.20 9.14 2.73
CA PRO A 495 4.01 8.90 1.32
C PRO A 495 3.92 7.41 1.01
N THR A 496 3.15 7.09 -0.03
CA THR A 496 2.81 5.72 -0.43
C THR A 496 3.06 5.53 -1.93
N GLY A 497 2.04 5.25 -2.74
CA GLY A 497 2.25 4.98 -4.17
C GLY A 497 2.84 6.14 -4.96
N ILE A 498 3.50 5.80 -6.06
CA ILE A 498 4.19 6.77 -6.94
C ILE A 498 4.17 6.29 -8.40
N ALA A 499 3.87 7.20 -9.33
CA ALA A 499 3.81 6.90 -10.75
C ALA A 499 4.63 7.90 -11.59
N PHE A 500 5.04 7.45 -12.78
CA PHE A 500 5.72 8.28 -13.78
C PHE A 500 4.91 8.31 -15.08
N TYR A 501 4.40 9.48 -15.44
CA TYR A 501 3.58 9.67 -16.65
C TYR A 501 4.48 9.96 -17.85
N GLU A 502 4.61 9.02 -18.78
CA GLU A 502 5.51 9.17 -19.95
C GLU A 502 4.80 9.63 -21.21
N ASN A 503 3.56 9.17 -21.40
CA ASN A 503 2.76 9.36 -22.60
C ASN A 503 1.29 9.04 -22.29
N GLY A 504 0.41 9.29 -23.27
CA GLY A 504 -1.03 9.05 -23.15
C GLY A 504 -1.83 10.30 -23.52
N ILE A 505 -3.09 10.37 -23.10
CA ILE A 505 -4.02 11.46 -23.46
C ILE A 505 -3.67 12.82 -22.83
N MET A 506 -2.70 12.87 -21.91
CA MET A 506 -2.21 14.10 -21.27
C MET A 506 -0.70 14.33 -21.48
N GLU A 507 -0.10 13.67 -22.48
CA GLU A 507 1.35 13.72 -22.75
C GLU A 507 1.88 15.15 -22.90
N ASP A 508 1.16 16.02 -23.61
CA ASP A 508 1.59 17.41 -23.85
C ASP A 508 1.80 18.22 -22.56
N ARG A 509 1.13 17.83 -21.48
CA ARG A 509 1.18 18.53 -20.18
C ARG A 509 2.00 17.78 -19.14
N PHE A 510 1.90 16.45 -19.11
CA PHE A 510 2.47 15.63 -18.05
C PHE A 510 3.46 14.57 -18.55
N GLY A 511 3.91 14.63 -19.80
CA GLY A 511 5.00 13.81 -20.29
C GLY A 511 6.28 14.04 -19.47
N GLY A 512 6.79 12.98 -18.85
CA GLY A 512 7.93 13.04 -17.92
C GLY A 512 7.56 13.54 -16.52
N TYR A 513 6.33 13.37 -16.06
CA TYR A 513 5.85 13.88 -14.76
C TYR A 513 5.84 12.79 -13.68
N VAL A 514 6.29 13.13 -12.46
CA VAL A 514 6.21 12.24 -11.28
C VAL A 514 4.97 12.62 -10.48
N ILE A 515 4.17 11.63 -10.09
CA ILE A 515 2.99 11.79 -9.24
C ILE A 515 3.21 10.96 -7.96
N SER A 516 3.20 11.58 -6.79
CA SER A 516 3.48 10.93 -5.51
C SER A 516 2.31 11.08 -4.55
N CYS A 517 1.75 9.97 -4.08
CA CYS A 517 0.68 9.94 -3.08
C CYS A 517 1.22 10.33 -1.70
N GLU A 518 0.53 11.23 -1.02
CA GLU A 518 0.85 11.67 0.34
C GLU A 518 -0.41 11.68 1.22
N PRO A 519 -0.79 10.50 1.76
CA PRO A 519 -2.03 10.33 2.49
C PRO A 519 -2.12 11.16 3.79
N ALA A 520 -1.01 11.43 4.49
CA ALA A 520 -1.05 12.24 5.71
C ALA A 520 -1.43 13.70 5.45
N ARG A 521 -1.26 14.15 4.20
CA ARG A 521 -1.62 15.51 3.76
C ARG A 521 -2.84 15.56 2.85
N ASN A 522 -3.43 14.39 2.52
CA ASN A 522 -4.58 14.28 1.63
C ASN A 522 -4.30 14.85 0.22
N VAL A 523 -3.13 14.53 -0.34
CA VAL A 523 -2.64 15.15 -1.58
C VAL A 523 -1.89 14.16 -2.47
N LEU A 524 -1.95 14.39 -3.77
CA LEU A 524 -0.97 13.89 -4.73
C LEU A 524 -0.04 15.05 -5.07
N PHE A 525 1.24 14.90 -4.72
CA PHE A 525 2.26 15.81 -5.20
C PHE A 525 2.60 15.51 -6.64
N GLY A 526 2.96 16.55 -7.38
CA GLY A 526 3.39 16.46 -8.75
C GLY A 526 4.74 17.14 -8.97
N TYR A 527 5.56 16.59 -9.86
CA TYR A 527 6.89 17.12 -10.14
C TYR A 527 7.25 16.99 -11.60
N HIS A 528 7.83 18.05 -12.17
CA HIS A 528 8.57 18.00 -13.43
C HIS A 528 10.08 17.86 -13.14
N PRO A 529 10.66 16.65 -13.27
CA PRO A 529 12.08 16.46 -13.01
C PRO A 529 12.93 17.31 -13.96
N LYS A 530 14.03 17.85 -13.44
CA LYS A 530 15.00 18.66 -14.21
C LYS A 530 16.40 18.10 -14.03
N ILE A 531 17.09 17.91 -15.15
CA ILE A 531 18.52 17.60 -15.14
C ILE A 531 19.27 18.83 -14.64
N LYS A 532 20.13 18.64 -13.64
CA LYS A 532 21.01 19.69 -13.10
C LYS A 532 22.38 19.09 -12.86
N GLY A 533 23.37 19.50 -13.65
CA GLY A 533 24.67 18.85 -13.67
C GLY A 533 24.52 17.38 -14.07
N SER A 534 25.09 16.49 -13.27
CA SER A 534 24.90 15.05 -13.36
C SER A 534 23.72 14.55 -12.54
N GLY A 535 22.90 15.38 -11.91
CA GLY A 535 21.72 14.93 -11.16
C GLY A 535 20.40 15.04 -11.93
N ILE A 536 19.37 14.37 -11.43
CA ILE A 536 17.97 14.74 -11.67
C ILE A 536 17.43 15.33 -10.37
N THR A 537 16.93 16.56 -10.45
CA THR A 537 16.36 17.30 -9.32
C THR A 537 14.84 17.45 -9.47
N LEU A 538 14.16 17.67 -8.34
CA LEU A 538 12.73 17.96 -8.25
C LEU A 538 12.55 19.38 -7.70
N PRO A 539 12.82 20.43 -8.51
CA PRO A 539 12.94 21.80 -7.99
C PRO A 539 11.60 22.43 -7.59
N GLU A 540 10.50 21.95 -8.18
CA GLU A 540 9.16 22.49 -7.97
C GLU A 540 8.21 21.35 -7.62
N ARG A 541 7.48 21.52 -6.51
CA ARG A 541 6.44 20.60 -6.05
C ARG A 541 5.07 21.21 -6.29
N ASP A 542 4.31 20.61 -7.19
CA ASP A 542 2.91 20.92 -7.45
C ASP A 542 1.98 20.17 -6.51
N ILE A 543 0.76 20.68 -6.41
CA ILE A 543 -0.40 19.95 -5.87
C ILE A 543 -1.20 19.46 -7.07
N PHE A 544 -1.00 18.19 -7.45
CA PHE A 544 -1.69 17.59 -8.60
C PHE A 544 -3.15 17.26 -8.28
N LEU A 545 -3.45 16.82 -7.07
CA LEU A 545 -4.81 16.59 -6.58
C LEU A 545 -4.85 16.77 -5.07
N THR A 546 -5.84 17.47 -4.52
CA THR A 546 -6.03 17.49 -3.07
C THR A 546 -7.48 17.66 -2.67
N SER A 547 -7.88 16.99 -1.58
CA SER A 547 -9.11 17.30 -0.85
C SER A 547 -8.90 18.39 0.21
N ASN A 548 -7.65 18.79 0.47
CA ASN A 548 -7.25 19.60 1.61
C ASN A 548 -6.45 20.86 1.18
N PRO A 549 -7.05 21.75 0.37
CA PRO A 549 -6.37 22.96 -0.12
C PRO A 549 -5.96 23.90 1.01
N GLU A 550 -6.69 23.88 2.13
CA GLU A 550 -6.45 24.71 3.32
C GLU A 550 -5.34 24.16 4.23
N LYS A 551 -4.78 22.98 3.93
CA LYS A 551 -3.67 22.35 4.68
C LYS A 551 -4.00 22.10 6.15
N ASN A 552 -5.25 21.69 6.43
CA ASN A 552 -5.62 21.21 7.75
C ASN A 552 -5.08 19.79 7.94
N PHE A 553 -4.04 19.61 8.77
CA PHE A 553 -3.41 18.32 9.00
C PHE A 553 -3.97 17.57 10.22
N ALA A 554 -5.20 17.87 10.64
CA ALA A 554 -5.87 17.10 11.69
C ALA A 554 -5.89 15.59 11.36
N GLY A 555 -5.45 14.78 12.32
CA GLY A 555 -5.34 13.33 12.16
C GLY A 555 -4.03 12.85 11.51
N ALA A 556 -3.13 13.74 11.10
CA ALA A 556 -1.77 13.38 10.71
C ALA A 556 -0.89 13.19 11.95
N ASP A 557 -0.02 12.18 11.96
CA ASP A 557 0.81 11.85 13.13
C ASP A 557 1.83 12.95 13.50
N PHE A 558 2.21 13.80 12.54
CA PHE A 558 3.11 14.94 12.75
C PHE A 558 2.41 16.22 13.23
N ALA A 559 1.07 16.26 13.23
CA ALA A 559 0.32 17.45 13.61
C ALA A 559 -0.26 17.30 15.02
N SER A 560 0.30 18.04 15.98
CA SER A 560 -0.24 18.13 17.32
C SER A 560 -1.54 18.96 17.33
N ALA A 561 -2.66 18.33 17.69
CA ALA A 561 -3.87 18.99 18.21
C ALA A 561 -4.85 19.67 17.21
N GLY A 562 -5.17 19.04 16.08
CA GLY A 562 -6.35 19.38 15.28
C GLY A 562 -7.50 18.39 15.46
N ARG A 563 -8.75 18.86 15.58
CA ARG A 563 -9.93 17.99 15.37
C ARG A 563 -10.11 17.80 13.86
N ILE A 564 -10.41 16.56 13.45
CA ILE A 564 -10.80 16.24 12.07
C ILE A 564 -11.92 17.21 11.67
N ASN A 565 -11.73 17.92 10.54
CA ASN A 565 -12.66 18.93 10.07
C ASN A 565 -13.40 18.43 8.82
N GLY A 566 -14.38 17.55 9.02
CA GLY A 566 -15.20 17.03 7.92
C GLY A 566 -14.44 16.16 6.92
N LEU A 567 -14.93 16.16 5.66
CA LEU A 567 -14.50 15.24 4.60
C LEU A 567 -13.06 15.45 4.12
N ILE A 568 -12.54 16.67 4.18
CA ILE A 568 -11.24 17.04 3.60
C ILE A 568 -10.09 16.21 4.17
N ASN A 569 -10.24 15.73 5.40
CA ASN A 569 -9.25 14.93 6.10
C ASN A 569 -9.39 13.41 5.86
N LEU A 570 -10.42 12.94 5.15
CA LEU A 570 -10.68 11.51 5.01
C LEU A 570 -10.05 10.89 3.77
N PHE A 571 -9.79 11.66 2.71
CA PHE A 571 -9.13 11.18 1.49
C PHE A 571 -7.66 10.78 1.77
N ARG A 572 -7.34 9.50 1.69
CA ARG A 572 -6.01 8.94 1.94
C ARG A 572 -5.52 8.25 0.67
N PRO A 573 -4.92 8.98 -0.28
CA PRO A 573 -4.37 8.37 -1.49
C PRO A 573 -3.31 7.35 -1.08
N SER A 574 -3.60 6.07 -1.28
CA SER A 574 -2.70 4.96 -0.99
C SER A 574 -1.87 4.57 -2.20
N ASP A 575 -2.40 4.79 -3.40
CA ASP A 575 -1.72 4.41 -4.63
C ASP A 575 -2.17 5.19 -5.87
N VAL A 576 -1.33 5.22 -6.91
CA VAL A 576 -1.59 5.86 -8.19
C VAL A 576 -1.03 5.04 -9.35
N CYS A 577 -1.84 4.81 -10.38
CA CYS A 577 -1.44 4.09 -11.59
C CYS A 577 -1.81 4.85 -12.87
N ILE A 578 -1.10 4.54 -13.96
CA ILE A 578 -1.46 5.01 -15.30
C ILE A 578 -2.14 3.87 -16.05
N GLY A 579 -3.42 4.05 -16.39
CA GLY A 579 -4.22 3.07 -17.13
C GLY A 579 -3.81 2.98 -18.61
N PRO A 580 -4.13 1.88 -19.30
CA PRO A 580 -3.79 1.69 -20.71
C PRO A 580 -4.54 2.65 -21.64
N ASP A 581 -5.62 3.26 -21.16
CA ASP A 581 -6.34 4.38 -21.77
C ASP A 581 -5.61 5.73 -21.64
N GLY A 582 -4.51 5.79 -20.89
CA GLY A 582 -3.72 6.99 -20.63
C GLY A 582 -4.27 7.89 -19.52
N ALA A 583 -5.33 7.49 -18.82
CA ALA A 583 -5.83 8.18 -17.64
C ALA A 583 -5.04 7.82 -16.38
N ILE A 584 -5.13 8.67 -15.36
CA ILE A 584 -4.52 8.44 -14.04
C ILE A 584 -5.60 7.87 -13.13
N TYR A 585 -5.30 6.80 -12.40
CA TYR A 585 -6.18 6.19 -11.42
C TYR A 585 -5.56 6.34 -10.04
N VAL A 586 -6.37 6.68 -9.04
CA VAL A 586 -5.92 6.94 -7.66
C VAL A 586 -6.74 6.10 -6.69
N ALA A 587 -6.07 5.22 -5.94
CA ALA A 587 -6.68 4.48 -4.85
C ALA A 587 -6.71 5.33 -3.57
N ASP A 588 -7.84 5.29 -2.87
CA ASP A 588 -8.11 6.00 -1.63
C ASP A 588 -8.51 5.00 -0.55
N TRP A 589 -7.71 4.94 0.52
CA TRP A 589 -8.02 4.12 1.70
C TRP A 589 -9.22 4.65 2.48
N PHE A 590 -9.51 5.95 2.38
CA PHE A 590 -10.59 6.64 3.07
C PHE A 590 -10.64 6.40 4.60
N ASP A 591 -9.78 7.10 5.37
CA ASP A 591 -9.74 7.03 6.84
C ASP A 591 -9.51 8.41 7.49
N ALA A 592 -10.13 8.56 8.66
CA ALA A 592 -9.97 9.66 9.60
C ALA A 592 -8.52 9.86 10.09
N ARG A 593 -7.69 8.82 10.07
CA ARG A 593 -6.30 8.88 10.54
C ARG A 593 -5.37 8.00 9.70
N VAL A 594 -4.13 8.45 9.50
CA VAL A 594 -3.10 7.70 8.75
C VAL A 594 -2.44 6.62 9.61
N GLY A 595 -1.99 5.56 8.94
CA GLY A 595 -1.61 4.22 9.44
C GLY A 595 -0.46 4.07 10.45
N GLY A 596 -0.22 5.05 11.33
CA GLY A 596 0.56 4.86 12.56
C GLY A 596 -0.17 4.01 13.61
N HIS A 597 0.13 4.22 14.89
CA HIS A 597 -0.50 3.52 16.04
C HIS A 597 -1.99 3.81 16.25
N GLY A 598 -2.68 4.47 15.31
CA GLY A 598 -4.00 5.04 15.54
C GLY A 598 -4.96 5.07 14.36
N THR A 599 -4.81 4.20 13.35
CA THR A 599 -5.87 4.02 12.32
C THR A 599 -7.23 3.88 13.00
N ARG A 600 -8.19 4.70 12.56
CA ARG A 600 -9.56 4.71 13.09
C ARG A 600 -10.54 4.01 12.16
N ASP A 601 -10.03 3.49 11.04
CA ASP A 601 -10.77 2.84 9.99
C ASP A 601 -11.70 1.74 10.52
N ALA A 602 -12.92 2.18 10.80
CA ALA A 602 -14.00 1.37 11.32
C ALA A 602 -14.96 1.00 10.18
N GLY A 603 -14.98 1.80 9.10
CA GLY A 603 -15.79 1.58 7.91
C GLY A 603 -15.20 0.58 6.91
N GLN A 604 -13.87 0.36 6.94
CA GLN A 604 -13.13 -0.47 5.99
C GLN A 604 -13.37 -0.05 4.54
N THR A 605 -13.67 1.22 4.31
CA THR A 605 -14.08 1.75 3.02
C THR A 605 -12.89 1.99 2.10
N GLY A 606 -13.16 2.29 0.84
CA GLY A 606 -12.15 2.72 -0.12
C GLY A 606 -12.80 3.17 -1.42
N ALA A 607 -12.06 3.96 -2.19
CA ALA A 607 -12.48 4.46 -3.50
C ALA A 607 -11.33 4.43 -4.50
N ILE A 608 -11.67 4.34 -5.78
CA ILE A 608 -10.74 4.56 -6.89
C ILE A 608 -11.31 5.71 -7.71
N TYR A 609 -10.51 6.73 -7.91
CA TYR A 609 -10.85 7.87 -8.76
C TYR A 609 -10.07 7.79 -10.07
N ARG A 610 -10.69 8.22 -11.17
CA ARG A 610 -10.07 8.36 -12.48
C ARG A 610 -9.95 9.83 -12.85
N ILE A 611 -8.77 10.25 -13.28
CA ILE A 611 -8.42 11.61 -13.67
C ILE A 611 -8.05 11.63 -15.15
N ALA A 612 -8.71 12.50 -15.91
CA ALA A 612 -8.51 12.64 -17.35
C ALA A 612 -8.83 14.09 -17.78
N PRO A 613 -8.52 14.50 -19.02
CA PRO A 613 -9.02 15.76 -19.57
C PRO A 613 -10.56 15.81 -19.49
N LYS A 614 -11.10 16.98 -19.18
CA LYS A 614 -12.55 17.18 -19.05
C LYS A 614 -13.28 16.77 -20.33
N GLY A 615 -14.27 15.88 -20.20
CA GLY A 615 -15.05 15.36 -21.33
C GLY A 615 -14.31 14.38 -22.23
N ALA A 616 -13.14 13.88 -21.83
CA ALA A 616 -12.42 12.85 -22.58
C ALA A 616 -13.27 11.58 -22.71
N LYS A 617 -13.28 11.00 -23.91
CA LYS A 617 -13.83 9.67 -24.17
C LYS A 617 -12.69 8.68 -24.09
N LEU A 618 -12.68 7.88 -23.03
CA LEU A 618 -11.64 6.89 -22.79
C LEU A 618 -12.03 5.55 -23.39
N SER A 619 -11.04 4.79 -23.83
CA SER A 619 -11.24 3.44 -24.33
C SER A 619 -9.98 2.63 -24.09
N ILE A 620 -10.13 1.40 -23.63
CA ILE A 620 -9.01 0.47 -23.46
C ILE A 620 -8.51 0.02 -24.84
N PRO A 621 -7.25 0.31 -25.21
CA PRO A 621 -6.70 -0.10 -26.50
C PRO A 621 -6.72 -1.62 -26.66
N GLN A 622 -7.23 -2.08 -27.81
CA GLN A 622 -7.16 -3.49 -28.19
C GLN A 622 -6.01 -3.70 -29.18
N PHE A 623 -5.22 -4.74 -28.97
CA PHE A 623 -4.09 -5.05 -29.85
C PHE A 623 -3.99 -6.56 -30.12
N ASP A 624 -3.69 -6.91 -31.38
CA ASP A 624 -3.46 -8.29 -31.78
C ASP A 624 -2.00 -8.70 -31.51
N LEU A 625 -1.78 -9.30 -30.34
CA LEU A 625 -0.47 -9.76 -29.90
C LEU A 625 0.13 -10.90 -30.74
N THR A 626 -0.62 -11.49 -31.67
CA THR A 626 -0.08 -12.48 -32.62
C THR A 626 0.71 -11.84 -33.75
N THR A 627 0.56 -10.52 -33.94
CA THR A 627 1.25 -9.74 -34.99
C THR A 627 2.32 -8.82 -34.42
N ILE A 628 3.39 -8.59 -35.18
CA ILE A 628 4.42 -7.58 -34.81
C ILE A 628 3.80 -6.20 -34.62
N LYS A 629 2.80 -5.84 -35.46
CA LYS A 629 2.11 -4.55 -35.35
C LYS A 629 1.43 -4.39 -34.00
N GLY A 630 0.61 -5.36 -33.58
CA GLY A 630 -0.08 -5.30 -32.29
C GLY A 630 0.89 -5.33 -31.11
N GLN A 631 2.00 -6.06 -31.21
CA GLN A 631 3.03 -6.03 -30.18
C GLN A 631 3.74 -4.66 -30.05
N ILE A 632 3.97 -3.96 -31.17
CA ILE A 632 4.49 -2.58 -31.17
C ILE A 632 3.49 -1.60 -30.56
N GLU A 633 2.19 -1.75 -30.84
CA GLU A 633 1.16 -0.93 -30.19
C GLU A 633 1.14 -1.15 -28.67
N ALA A 634 1.22 -2.41 -28.21
CA ALA A 634 1.33 -2.71 -26.78
C ALA A 634 2.60 -2.09 -26.14
N LEU A 635 3.76 -2.15 -26.83
CA LEU A 635 5.01 -1.54 -26.36
C LEU A 635 4.90 -0.01 -26.18
N LYS A 636 4.04 0.66 -26.95
CA LYS A 636 3.79 2.11 -26.82
C LYS A 636 2.82 2.48 -25.69
N SER A 637 2.20 1.49 -25.03
CA SER A 637 1.26 1.74 -23.93
C SER A 637 1.86 2.61 -22.82
N PRO A 638 1.06 3.50 -22.20
CA PRO A 638 1.50 4.25 -21.03
C PRO A 638 1.62 3.38 -19.77
N SER A 639 1.01 2.19 -19.71
CA SER A 639 1.10 1.30 -18.54
C SER A 639 2.32 0.35 -18.61
N PRO A 640 3.21 0.32 -17.62
CA PRO A 640 4.44 -0.50 -17.67
C PRO A 640 4.21 -1.98 -17.93
N ASN A 641 3.21 -2.58 -17.28
CA ASN A 641 2.84 -3.98 -17.45
C ASN A 641 2.31 -4.31 -18.87
N VAL A 642 1.59 -3.38 -19.51
CA VAL A 642 1.12 -3.54 -20.89
C VAL A 642 2.26 -3.40 -21.89
N ARG A 643 3.25 -2.52 -21.62
CA ARG A 643 4.48 -2.43 -22.43
C ARG A 643 5.21 -3.77 -22.44
N GLU A 644 5.29 -4.43 -21.29
CA GLU A 644 5.94 -5.73 -21.14
C GLU A 644 5.27 -6.83 -22.00
N LEU A 645 3.94 -6.80 -22.16
CA LEU A 645 3.23 -7.73 -23.05
C LEU A 645 3.76 -7.68 -24.48
N GLY A 646 3.96 -6.47 -25.00
CA GLY A 646 4.54 -6.22 -26.31
C GLY A 646 6.01 -6.59 -26.36
N ARG A 647 6.81 -6.09 -25.41
CA ARG A 647 8.26 -6.31 -25.34
C ARG A 647 8.61 -7.80 -25.32
N ALA A 648 8.02 -8.58 -24.41
CA ALA A 648 8.32 -10.01 -24.27
C ALA A 648 8.04 -10.79 -25.57
N ARG A 649 6.97 -10.44 -26.29
CA ARG A 649 6.61 -11.08 -27.56
C ARG A 649 7.51 -10.64 -28.71
N LEU A 650 7.95 -9.37 -28.73
CA LEU A 650 8.91 -8.86 -29.72
C LEU A 650 10.30 -9.48 -29.53
N VAL A 651 10.73 -9.72 -28.28
CA VAL A 651 11.94 -10.49 -27.97
C VAL A 651 11.81 -11.91 -28.51
N LYS A 652 10.68 -12.58 -28.24
CA LYS A 652 10.42 -13.94 -28.74
C LYS A 652 10.39 -14.01 -30.27
N ALA A 653 9.95 -12.94 -30.95
CA ALA A 653 9.99 -12.85 -32.41
C ALA A 653 11.41 -12.71 -32.98
N GLY A 654 12.40 -12.36 -32.15
CA GLY A 654 13.82 -12.24 -32.51
C GLY A 654 14.05 -11.24 -33.64
N ASN A 655 15.03 -11.52 -34.51
CA ASN A 655 15.44 -10.60 -35.60
C ASN A 655 14.30 -10.12 -36.51
N LYS A 656 13.18 -10.86 -36.60
CA LYS A 656 12.01 -10.45 -37.40
C LYS A 656 11.35 -9.16 -36.88
N SER A 657 11.50 -8.83 -35.60
CA SER A 657 10.94 -7.61 -35.02
C SER A 657 11.80 -6.37 -35.26
N ILE A 658 13.11 -6.53 -35.50
CA ILE A 658 14.09 -5.43 -35.62
C ILE A 658 13.63 -4.32 -36.58
N PRO A 659 13.16 -4.60 -37.82
CA PRO A 659 12.77 -3.53 -38.74
C PRO A 659 11.64 -2.65 -38.21
N SER A 660 10.71 -3.22 -37.45
CA SER A 660 9.59 -2.48 -36.85
C SER A 660 10.02 -1.73 -35.59
N VAL A 661 10.84 -2.36 -34.74
CA VAL A 661 11.34 -1.75 -33.51
C VAL A 661 12.28 -0.58 -33.82
N ARG A 662 13.18 -0.73 -34.81
CA ARG A 662 14.12 0.33 -35.21
C ARG A 662 13.42 1.63 -35.61
N LYS A 663 12.22 1.56 -36.19
CA LYS A 663 11.44 2.76 -36.56
C LYS A 663 11.05 3.61 -35.34
N LEU A 664 10.91 3.00 -34.16
CA LEU A 664 10.57 3.71 -32.93
C LEU A 664 11.72 4.59 -32.42
N LEU A 665 12.97 4.36 -32.85
CA LEU A 665 14.10 5.24 -32.51
C LEU A 665 13.93 6.66 -33.07
N ALA A 666 13.09 6.85 -34.09
CA ALA A 666 12.76 8.15 -34.65
C ALA A 666 11.43 8.72 -34.11
N HIS A 667 10.83 8.12 -33.08
CA HIS A 667 9.57 8.58 -32.52
C HIS A 667 9.75 9.93 -31.80
N PRO A 668 8.81 10.90 -31.88
CA PRO A 668 8.99 12.22 -31.25
C PRO A 668 9.09 12.17 -29.71
N ASN A 669 8.42 11.21 -29.07
CA ASN A 669 8.55 10.96 -27.63
C ASN A 669 9.79 10.10 -27.32
N SER A 670 10.74 10.66 -26.56
CA SER A 670 11.99 10.02 -26.17
C SER A 670 11.82 8.79 -25.27
N PHE A 671 10.75 8.69 -24.48
CA PHE A 671 10.44 7.49 -23.71
C PHE A 671 10.07 6.32 -24.63
N ILE A 672 9.38 6.57 -25.75
CA ILE A 672 9.10 5.52 -26.74
C ILE A 672 10.38 5.11 -27.50
N GLN A 673 11.28 6.05 -27.79
CA GLN A 673 12.61 5.72 -28.32
C GLN A 673 13.38 4.82 -27.34
N ALA A 674 13.36 5.16 -26.05
CA ALA A 674 14.04 4.42 -24.99
C ALA A 674 13.54 2.96 -24.88
N ARG A 675 12.23 2.74 -24.98
CA ARG A 675 11.65 1.37 -25.02
C ARG A 675 12.21 0.55 -26.18
N ALA A 676 12.42 1.18 -27.33
CA ALA A 676 13.03 0.52 -28.49
C ALA A 676 14.49 0.18 -28.25
N ILE A 677 15.26 1.05 -27.59
CA ILE A 677 16.66 0.82 -27.23
C ILE A 677 16.81 -0.41 -26.33
N TRP A 678 16.06 -0.47 -25.23
CA TRP A 678 16.06 -1.62 -24.32
C TRP A 678 15.67 -2.92 -25.02
N LEU A 679 14.67 -2.87 -25.90
CA LEU A 679 14.23 -4.03 -26.67
C LEU A 679 15.29 -4.47 -27.69
N LEU A 680 15.89 -3.55 -28.45
CA LEU A 680 16.91 -3.86 -29.45
C LEU A 680 18.14 -4.53 -28.82
N ALA A 681 18.55 -4.10 -27.62
CA ALA A 681 19.65 -4.75 -26.90
C ALA A 681 19.40 -6.25 -26.65
N LYS A 682 18.13 -6.65 -26.48
CA LYS A 682 17.71 -8.05 -26.29
C LYS A 682 17.61 -8.87 -27.59
N LEU A 683 17.78 -8.26 -28.77
CA LEU A 683 17.59 -8.91 -30.07
C LEU A 683 18.92 -9.42 -30.70
N GLY A 684 19.89 -9.77 -29.86
CA GLY A 684 21.18 -10.32 -30.29
C GLY A 684 22.06 -9.30 -31.00
N GLU A 685 23.09 -9.78 -31.70
CA GLU A 685 24.18 -8.95 -32.26
C GLU A 685 23.70 -7.86 -33.21
N ASN A 686 22.68 -8.16 -34.05
CA ASN A 686 22.10 -7.17 -34.96
C ASN A 686 21.39 -6.03 -34.21
N GLY A 687 20.70 -6.35 -33.12
CA GLY A 687 20.03 -5.37 -32.28
C GLY A 687 21.04 -4.55 -31.47
N LEU A 688 22.04 -5.21 -30.88
CA LEU A 688 23.13 -4.57 -30.13
C LEU A 688 23.87 -3.54 -30.98
N LYS A 689 24.22 -3.86 -32.23
CA LYS A 689 24.87 -2.91 -33.15
C LYS A 689 24.03 -1.64 -33.38
N ILE A 690 22.71 -1.76 -33.47
CA ILE A 690 21.83 -0.59 -33.62
C ILE A 690 21.83 0.25 -32.33
N VAL A 691 21.91 -0.39 -31.17
CA VAL A 691 22.01 0.31 -29.88
C VAL A 691 23.38 0.99 -29.72
N GLU A 692 24.47 0.37 -30.19
CA GLU A 692 25.79 1.00 -30.21
C GLU A 692 25.77 2.32 -30.98
N ASP A 693 25.06 2.41 -32.11
CA ASP A 693 24.91 3.67 -32.86
C ASP A 693 24.23 4.78 -32.02
N GLN A 694 23.42 4.43 -31.02
CA GLN A 694 22.71 5.40 -30.17
C GLN A 694 23.60 6.03 -29.10
N ILE A 695 24.80 5.50 -28.84
CA ILE A 695 25.76 6.14 -27.92
C ILE A 695 26.35 7.43 -28.49
N ASP A 696 26.13 7.72 -29.77
CA ASP A 696 26.50 8.97 -30.44
C ASP A 696 25.32 9.93 -30.66
N HIS A 697 24.15 9.61 -30.11
CA HIS A 697 22.95 10.42 -30.28
C HIS A 697 23.14 11.84 -29.70
N GLU A 698 22.51 12.86 -30.30
CA GLU A 698 22.65 14.26 -29.86
C GLU A 698 22.10 14.50 -28.44
N ASP A 699 20.97 13.88 -28.12
CA ASP A 699 20.38 13.88 -26.78
C ASP A 699 21.15 12.97 -25.80
N ALA A 700 21.67 13.57 -24.72
CA ALA A 700 22.40 12.88 -23.67
C ALA A 700 21.57 11.79 -22.97
N ASN A 701 20.24 11.95 -22.84
CA ASN A 701 19.39 10.94 -22.22
C ASN A 701 19.29 9.67 -23.07
N ILE A 702 19.31 9.81 -24.39
CA ILE A 702 19.35 8.68 -25.32
C ILE A 702 20.70 7.96 -25.22
N ARG A 703 21.82 8.70 -25.15
CA ARG A 703 23.15 8.10 -24.91
C ARG A 703 23.21 7.34 -23.59
N ILE A 704 22.66 7.92 -22.51
CA ILE A 704 22.54 7.27 -21.19
C ILE A 704 21.74 5.97 -21.30
N CYS A 705 20.55 6.02 -21.90
CA CYS A 705 19.69 4.86 -22.07
C CYS A 705 20.36 3.75 -22.89
N ALA A 706 21.04 4.10 -23.98
CA ALA A 706 21.80 3.16 -24.81
C ALA A 706 22.93 2.50 -24.02
N PHE A 707 23.72 3.28 -23.28
CA PHE A 707 24.80 2.75 -22.45
C PHE A 707 24.28 1.83 -21.33
N ARG A 708 23.17 2.21 -20.67
CA ARG A 708 22.48 1.35 -19.70
C ARG A 708 22.05 0.02 -20.34
N ALA A 709 21.41 0.06 -21.52
CA ALA A 709 20.97 -1.14 -22.22
C ALA A 709 22.14 -2.07 -22.60
N LEU A 710 23.23 -1.52 -23.14
CA LEU A 710 24.43 -2.30 -23.49
C LEU A 710 25.08 -2.93 -22.26
N ARG A 711 25.14 -2.20 -21.13
CA ARG A 711 25.67 -2.70 -19.86
C ARG A 711 24.84 -3.87 -19.32
N HIS A 712 23.52 -3.82 -19.42
CA HIS A 712 22.67 -4.93 -18.98
C HIS A 712 22.89 -6.22 -19.77
N GLU A 713 23.29 -6.12 -21.05
CA GLU A 713 23.63 -7.28 -21.88
C GLU A 713 25.12 -7.66 -21.81
N ASN A 714 25.89 -7.03 -20.92
CA ASN A 714 27.34 -7.21 -20.81
C ASN A 714 28.10 -7.00 -22.14
N HIS A 715 27.61 -6.11 -23.00
CA HIS A 715 28.18 -5.89 -24.33
C HIS A 715 29.24 -4.78 -24.29
N ARG A 716 30.51 -5.14 -24.52
CA ARG A 716 31.65 -4.22 -24.79
C ARG A 716 31.71 -3.01 -23.83
N ILE A 717 31.44 -3.27 -22.55
CA ILE A 717 31.23 -2.23 -21.53
C ILE A 717 32.42 -1.27 -21.45
N LEU A 718 33.65 -1.80 -21.47
CA LEU A 718 34.85 -0.97 -21.33
C LEU A 718 35.10 -0.08 -22.55
N GLU A 719 34.84 -0.60 -23.75
CA GLU A 719 34.98 0.15 -24.99
C GLU A 719 34.00 1.32 -25.04
N HIS A 720 32.74 1.07 -24.67
CA HIS A 720 31.72 2.12 -24.60
C HIS A 720 32.00 3.12 -23.47
N ALA A 721 32.42 2.62 -22.30
CA ALA A 721 32.78 3.45 -21.16
C ALA A 721 33.97 4.38 -21.48
N ASP A 722 35.02 3.87 -22.14
CA ASP A 722 36.19 4.69 -22.49
C ASP A 722 35.84 5.81 -23.48
N LYS A 723 34.92 5.53 -24.42
CA LYS A 723 34.39 6.50 -25.37
C LYS A 723 33.51 7.58 -24.72
N LEU A 724 32.74 7.22 -23.70
CA LEU A 724 31.81 8.13 -23.02
C LEU A 724 32.42 8.85 -21.82
N ALA A 725 33.66 8.50 -21.43
CA ALA A 725 34.33 9.02 -20.24
C ALA A 725 34.61 10.53 -20.31
N ASP A 726 34.74 11.10 -21.52
CA ASP A 726 34.94 12.51 -21.81
C ASP A 726 33.73 13.18 -22.46
N ASP A 727 32.55 12.52 -22.43
CA ASP A 727 31.31 13.08 -22.96
C ASP A 727 31.04 14.45 -22.37
N SER A 728 30.60 15.41 -23.19
CA SER A 728 30.27 16.78 -22.76
C SER A 728 29.26 16.84 -21.61
N SER A 729 28.33 15.89 -21.52
CA SER A 729 27.30 15.81 -20.50
C SER A 729 27.84 15.15 -19.22
N PRO A 730 27.85 15.86 -18.07
CA PRO A 730 28.23 15.25 -16.80
C PRO A 730 27.31 14.10 -16.38
N ALA A 731 26.03 14.10 -16.83
CA ALA A 731 25.11 13.00 -16.58
C ALA A 731 25.50 11.71 -17.33
N VAL A 732 26.08 11.81 -18.53
CA VAL A 732 26.61 10.65 -19.24
C VAL A 732 27.84 10.11 -18.52
N ARG A 733 28.78 10.99 -18.15
CA ARG A 733 29.99 10.60 -17.41
C ARG A 733 29.67 9.94 -16.05
N ARG A 734 28.63 10.40 -15.36
CA ARG A 734 28.09 9.75 -14.14
C ARG A 734 27.70 8.29 -14.40
N GLU A 735 26.95 8.01 -15.46
CA GLU A 735 26.56 6.62 -15.78
C GLU A 735 27.78 5.73 -16.05
N VAL A 736 28.81 6.28 -16.69
CA VAL A 736 30.07 5.57 -16.87
C VAL A 736 30.71 5.25 -15.51
N ALA A 737 30.75 6.21 -14.58
CA ALA A 737 31.29 5.99 -13.23
C ALA A 737 30.53 4.87 -12.49
N LEU A 738 29.19 4.92 -12.50
CA LEU A 738 28.34 3.89 -11.89
C LEU A 738 28.60 2.49 -12.48
N ALA A 739 28.81 2.40 -13.79
CA ALA A 739 29.12 1.14 -14.46
C ALA A 739 30.46 0.53 -14.05
N MET A 740 31.42 1.34 -13.60
CA MET A 740 32.74 0.85 -13.18
C MET A 740 32.72 0.15 -11.82
N ARG A 741 31.65 0.31 -11.02
CA ARG A 741 31.51 -0.25 -9.66
C ARG A 741 31.86 -1.73 -9.56
N TYR A 742 31.49 -2.51 -10.58
CA TYR A 742 31.68 -3.97 -10.59
C TYR A 742 32.85 -4.45 -11.45
N LEU A 743 33.72 -3.53 -11.90
CA LEU A 743 34.87 -3.86 -12.71
C LEU A 743 36.16 -3.76 -11.90
N PRO A 744 37.12 -4.68 -12.10
CA PRO A 744 38.42 -4.60 -11.43
C PRO A 744 39.11 -3.26 -11.69
N PHE A 745 39.69 -2.66 -10.64
CA PHE A 745 40.31 -1.34 -10.71
C PHE A 745 41.35 -1.23 -11.82
N ASP A 746 42.19 -2.24 -12.03
CA ASP A 746 43.22 -2.22 -13.08
C ASP A 746 42.64 -2.09 -14.50
N ARG A 747 41.37 -2.47 -14.70
CA ARG A 747 40.67 -2.33 -15.99
C ARG A 747 39.90 -1.02 -16.09
N SER A 748 39.44 -0.44 -14.99
CA SER A 748 38.62 0.78 -14.98
C SER A 748 39.41 2.06 -14.65
N LYS A 749 40.63 1.96 -14.13
CA LYS A 749 41.45 3.09 -13.64
C LYS A 749 41.53 4.26 -14.61
N ASN A 750 41.87 4.02 -15.87
CA ASN A 750 42.06 5.11 -16.85
C ASN A 750 40.75 5.82 -17.18
N ILE A 751 39.65 5.07 -17.26
CA ILE A 751 38.30 5.60 -17.46
C ILE A 751 37.89 6.46 -16.26
N LEU A 752 38.07 5.95 -15.04
CA LEU A 752 37.78 6.69 -13.81
C LEU A 752 38.61 7.98 -13.71
N LEU A 753 39.89 7.96 -14.11
CA LEU A 753 40.73 9.15 -14.13
C LEU A 753 40.24 10.19 -15.15
N LYS A 754 39.81 9.77 -16.35
CA LYS A 754 39.20 10.67 -17.35
C LYS A 754 37.93 11.33 -16.80
N ILE A 755 37.04 10.54 -16.19
CA ILE A 755 35.81 11.05 -15.58
C ILE A 755 36.14 12.02 -14.44
N ALA A 756 37.13 11.70 -13.59
CA ALA A 756 37.49 12.54 -12.45
C ALA A 756 38.03 13.92 -12.88
N GLN A 757 38.72 14.01 -14.02
CA GLN A 757 39.15 15.29 -14.59
C GLN A 757 37.99 16.20 -15.00
N GLY A 758 36.81 15.63 -15.27
CA GLY A 758 35.59 16.35 -15.62
C GLY A 758 34.73 16.79 -14.43
N TYR A 759 35.19 16.59 -13.19
CA TYR A 759 34.49 17.05 -11.98
C TYR A 759 34.72 18.55 -11.76
N ASP A 760 33.64 19.29 -11.49
CA ASP A 760 33.65 20.74 -11.29
C ASP A 760 33.99 21.17 -9.85
N GLY A 761 34.12 20.21 -8.92
CA GLY A 761 34.36 20.46 -7.50
C GLY A 761 33.09 20.69 -6.67
N ILE A 762 31.89 20.69 -7.28
CA ILE A 762 30.65 21.12 -6.63
C ILE A 762 29.50 20.10 -6.82
N ASP A 763 29.41 19.41 -7.96
CA ASP A 763 28.32 18.49 -8.27
C ASP A 763 28.30 17.24 -7.37
N ARG A 764 27.39 17.24 -6.40
CA ARG A 764 27.20 16.13 -5.46
C ARG A 764 26.89 14.80 -6.14
N TYR A 765 26.03 14.76 -7.16
CA TYR A 765 25.70 13.49 -7.82
C TYR A 765 26.92 12.92 -8.55
N TYR A 766 27.79 13.78 -9.06
CA TYR A 766 28.99 13.38 -9.78
C TYR A 766 29.98 12.69 -8.85
N VAL A 767 30.25 13.29 -7.70
CA VAL A 767 31.18 12.71 -6.72
C VAL A 767 30.62 11.44 -6.08
N GLU A 768 29.32 11.42 -5.73
CA GLU A 768 28.72 10.23 -5.12
C GLU A 768 28.63 9.04 -6.10
N ALA A 769 28.68 9.27 -7.41
CA ALA A 769 28.71 8.20 -8.42
C ALA A 769 30.05 7.43 -8.45
N PHE A 770 31.14 8.01 -7.91
CA PHE A 770 32.40 7.29 -7.75
C PHE A 770 32.39 6.30 -6.57
N GLY A 771 31.52 6.55 -5.57
CA GLY A 771 31.40 5.76 -4.34
C GLY A 771 32.08 6.37 -3.12
#